data_AF-A0A660C9F2-F1
#
_entry.id   AF-A0A660C9F2-F1
#
_cell.length_a   1.000
_cell.length_b   1.000
_cell.length_c   1.000
_cell.angle_alpha   90.00
_cell.angle_beta   90.00
_cell.angle_gamma   90.00
#
_symmetry.space_group_name_H-M   'P 1'
#
loop_
_entity.id
_entity.type
_entity.pdbx_description
1 polymer ?
#
loop_
_entity_poly.entity_id
_entity_poly.type
_entity_poly.pdbx_seq_one_letter_code
_entity_poly.pdbx_strand_id
1 'polypeptide(L)'
;MTTATQPDVVDDELVDENSTRKQRREADVQARTEKLLKEATAAAMKRQSKDAKAAKKRGENFNPLTETAMRTSLESEVAKRAKREVHAEYRKQWAVEHAKAAGRSVKSDVITAVYRNRKQLAPWAMAAPFAVCGALGAGWGVTVPVVPAGVMTAVAGGGAWWLWTRGAGKRLAPVRDRVPARFHQRAKLGGLLGLLFVALASLITWSTPNIGAAWFILVAGTAVLALPWWKNVEHTIPPKPDEDTREPEPEPESEPEPDQLDAQHQRIMGILTAWENRVATSVVPGSTITAHEQNAAVESYRIVLDSDRDMVADEVSGHIKKIAMKLGVMQDKLSFEPDEVNPAVVWMRHVVATPSYDYTGPIVYANGKIVHSRWEVPYAAHIQIVVGHFVDGTGHAVYDLGGAAGVMSGYVLAGTGGGKSVLLNVLAVALRMLGVYIIYADGQNGSSSPMLKRAADEFYTSSPDDVATLWARMSAFLDERSRELSEDTELARQLDGQYHYDPHRPPLMVIIDECHRIATMRFPGPIDENGKEGPREYEKYGNALGFWASESRKTGGALVLADQDIDLHDTLGGSERLRSATSGSQNLFTLRFTPKTRGGMLPNGTPNLGALPFGGFGYRPGADDRPSAMYRVPSLVYTPEDPRDPYGPGGPDRDAGQDYPEVWMSRYEPAELDNRTAAAMDVASVGNIVAPAGGQQTEPQLFAVPDATPMHLFDDGDELADDVEDTGPTDADIQAAQVLEREPVSESERALLDALGWDGKEHTASLVADLLGISRQAATKRLQAAAKRGLVAKTENGKWINRKKENEV
;
A
#
# COMPACT_ATOMS: atom_id res chain seq x y z
N MET A 1 -4.46 -2.41 -55.06
CA MET A 1 -4.38 -0.96 -54.89
C MET A 1 -3.70 -0.70 -53.56
N THR A 2 -2.64 0.10 -53.58
CA THR A 2 -1.84 0.55 -52.44
C THR A 2 -2.69 1.31 -51.43
N THR A 3 -2.62 0.93 -50.16
CA THR A 3 -2.98 1.80 -49.02
C THR A 3 -1.93 1.67 -47.93
N ALA A 4 -1.47 2.84 -47.49
CA ALA A 4 -0.37 3.06 -46.57
C ALA A 4 -0.81 2.83 -45.12
N THR A 5 0.08 2.22 -44.33
CA THR A 5 0.00 2.15 -42.87
C THR A 5 0.88 3.24 -42.26
N GLN A 6 0.30 4.05 -41.37
CA GLN A 6 1.05 4.87 -40.41
C GLN A 6 1.34 4.04 -39.15
N PRO A 7 2.45 4.29 -38.44
CA PRO A 7 2.98 3.40 -37.40
C PRO A 7 2.58 3.79 -35.97
N ASP A 8 2.53 2.77 -35.12
CA ASP A 8 2.32 2.82 -33.66
C ASP A 8 3.43 3.58 -32.93
N VAL A 9 3.03 4.28 -31.86
CA VAL A 9 3.89 4.96 -30.89
C VAL A 9 4.47 3.91 -29.95
N VAL A 10 5.77 3.70 -30.04
CA VAL A 10 6.58 2.85 -29.14
C VAL A 10 7.33 3.80 -28.21
N ASP A 11 7.43 3.48 -26.92
CA ASP A 11 8.14 4.26 -25.88
C ASP A 11 9.36 5.01 -26.42
N ASP A 12 9.22 6.33 -26.56
CA ASP A 12 10.17 7.19 -27.29
C ASP A 12 11.60 7.09 -26.72
N GLU A 13 11.78 6.81 -25.42
CA GLU A 13 13.11 6.69 -24.81
C GLU A 13 13.86 5.38 -25.13
N LEU A 14 13.17 4.23 -25.16
CA LEU A 14 13.78 2.93 -25.48
C LEU A 14 13.96 2.74 -27.00
N VAL A 15 13.05 3.35 -27.78
CA VAL A 15 13.20 3.48 -29.24
C VAL A 15 14.39 4.37 -29.56
N ASP A 16 14.59 5.47 -28.83
CA ASP A 16 15.71 6.38 -29.10
C ASP A 16 17.07 5.75 -28.83
N GLU A 17 17.24 4.95 -27.77
CA GLU A 17 18.51 4.25 -27.51
C GLU A 17 18.80 3.17 -28.57
N ASN A 18 17.79 2.40 -28.97
CA ASN A 18 17.97 1.37 -29.99
C ASN A 18 18.13 1.97 -31.40
N SER A 19 17.46 3.09 -31.69
CA SER A 19 17.62 3.85 -32.94
C SER A 19 19.01 4.45 -33.02
N THR A 20 19.52 5.07 -31.94
CA THR A 20 20.87 5.65 -31.91
C THR A 20 21.96 4.59 -32.01
N ARG A 21 21.80 3.42 -31.38
CA ARG A 21 22.73 2.28 -31.55
C ARG A 21 22.75 1.77 -32.99
N LYS A 22 21.57 1.66 -33.62
CA LYS A 22 21.45 1.24 -35.03
C LYS A 22 22.09 2.27 -35.97
N GLN A 23 21.83 3.55 -35.77
CA GLN A 23 22.41 4.64 -36.57
C GLN A 23 23.94 4.70 -36.43
N ARG A 24 24.49 4.57 -35.21
CA ARG A 24 25.94 4.50 -34.99
C ARG A 24 26.59 3.33 -35.71
N ARG A 25 25.94 2.17 -35.67
CA ARG A 25 26.40 0.96 -36.37
C ARG A 25 26.39 1.12 -37.88
N GLU A 26 25.36 1.74 -38.43
CA GLU A 26 25.25 2.01 -39.86
C GLU A 26 26.30 3.02 -40.32
N ALA A 27 26.55 4.07 -39.53
CA ALA A 27 27.62 5.04 -39.77
C ALA A 27 29.02 4.38 -39.75
N ASP A 28 29.29 3.50 -38.79
CA ASP A 28 30.56 2.76 -38.71
C ASP A 28 30.76 1.82 -39.90
N VAL A 29 29.70 1.14 -40.34
CA VAL A 29 29.75 0.28 -41.53
C VAL A 29 30.04 1.12 -42.79
N GLN A 30 29.40 2.28 -42.94
CA GLN A 30 29.65 3.17 -44.08
C GLN A 30 31.10 3.69 -44.09
N ALA A 31 31.59 4.21 -42.97
CA ALA A 31 32.95 4.72 -42.85
C ALA A 31 34.01 3.62 -43.14
N ARG A 32 33.79 2.40 -42.64
CA ARG A 32 34.69 1.26 -42.89
C ARG A 32 34.63 0.79 -44.33
N THR A 33 33.44 0.78 -44.94
CA THR A 33 33.24 0.41 -46.35
C THR A 33 33.99 1.38 -47.26
N GLU A 34 33.89 2.69 -47.04
CA GLU A 34 34.63 3.68 -47.83
C GLU A 34 36.15 3.53 -47.70
N LYS A 35 36.65 3.28 -46.48
CA LYS A 35 38.08 3.06 -46.24
C LYS A 35 38.59 1.83 -47.00
N LEU A 36 37.93 0.70 -46.83
CA LEU A 36 38.30 -0.56 -47.50
C LEU A 36 38.16 -0.46 -49.01
N LEU A 37 37.19 0.32 -49.52
CA LEU A 37 36.98 0.50 -50.94
C LEU A 37 38.13 1.31 -51.55
N LYS A 38 38.59 2.38 -50.87
CA LYS A 38 39.77 3.16 -51.26
C LYS A 38 41.05 2.31 -51.28
N GLU A 39 41.24 1.46 -50.28
CA GLU A 39 42.40 0.56 -50.21
C GLU A 39 42.37 -0.51 -51.32
N ALA A 40 41.19 -1.11 -51.57
CA ALA A 40 41.02 -2.13 -52.60
C ALA A 40 41.18 -1.56 -54.02
N THR A 41 40.63 -0.38 -54.30
CA THR A 41 40.82 0.31 -55.59
C THR A 41 42.27 0.73 -55.81
N ALA A 42 42.95 1.26 -54.80
CA ALA A 42 44.38 1.58 -54.89
C ALA A 42 45.25 0.34 -55.16
N ALA A 43 44.93 -0.79 -54.51
CA ALA A 43 45.62 -2.06 -54.74
C ALA A 43 45.35 -2.62 -56.16
N ALA A 44 44.12 -2.52 -56.65
CA ALA A 44 43.74 -2.94 -57.99
C ALA A 44 44.44 -2.09 -59.07
N MET A 45 44.49 -0.77 -58.91
CA MET A 45 45.22 0.12 -59.81
C MET A 45 46.73 -0.18 -59.82
N LYS A 46 47.32 -0.49 -58.66
CA LYS A 46 48.74 -0.88 -58.58
C LYS A 46 49.03 -2.20 -59.30
N ARG A 47 48.13 -3.19 -59.21
CA ARG A 47 48.21 -4.45 -59.96
C ARG A 47 48.08 -4.21 -61.45
N GLN A 48 47.09 -3.44 -61.86
CA GLN A 48 46.85 -3.10 -63.26
C GLN A 48 48.03 -2.34 -63.89
N SER A 49 48.67 -1.44 -63.15
CA SER A 49 49.91 -0.76 -63.58
C SER A 49 51.06 -1.75 -63.80
N LYS A 50 51.18 -2.76 -62.92
CA LYS A 50 52.20 -3.82 -63.04
C LYS A 50 51.93 -4.71 -64.25
N ASP A 51 50.67 -5.07 -64.48
CA ASP A 51 50.23 -5.91 -65.60
C ASP A 51 50.35 -5.18 -66.93
N ALA A 52 50.02 -3.88 -66.99
CA ALA A 52 50.25 -3.04 -68.16
C ALA A 52 51.75 -2.95 -68.52
N LYS A 53 52.64 -2.83 -67.52
CA LYS A 53 54.09 -2.86 -67.73
C LYS A 53 54.57 -4.23 -68.23
N ALA A 54 53.99 -5.32 -67.74
CA ALA A 54 54.32 -6.68 -68.18
C ALA A 54 53.82 -6.96 -69.61
N ALA A 55 52.60 -6.57 -69.95
CA ALA A 55 52.01 -6.70 -71.29
C ALA A 55 52.79 -5.89 -72.34
N LYS A 56 53.21 -4.65 -71.99
CA LYS A 56 54.09 -3.84 -72.84
C LYS A 56 55.44 -4.53 -73.12
N LYS A 57 55.97 -5.28 -72.15
CA LYS A 57 57.21 -6.07 -72.33
C LYS A 57 57.00 -7.31 -73.21
N ARG A 58 55.76 -7.80 -73.34
CA ARG A 58 55.37 -8.95 -74.17
C ARG A 58 54.83 -8.56 -75.56
N GLY A 59 54.63 -7.28 -75.83
CA GLY A 59 54.03 -6.79 -77.09
C GLY A 59 52.51 -6.96 -77.17
N GLU A 60 51.84 -7.17 -76.05
CA GLU A 60 50.38 -7.37 -75.98
C GLU A 60 49.64 -6.04 -75.73
N ASN A 61 48.50 -5.84 -76.41
CA ASN A 61 47.62 -4.70 -76.16
C ASN A 61 46.85 -4.92 -74.85
N PHE A 62 47.13 -4.08 -73.84
CA PHE A 62 46.45 -4.10 -72.55
C PHE A 62 45.48 -2.93 -72.45
N ASN A 63 44.19 -3.20 -72.26
CA ASN A 63 43.17 -2.17 -72.10
C ASN A 63 42.83 -2.01 -70.60
N PRO A 64 43.23 -0.91 -69.95
CA PRO A 64 42.94 -0.73 -68.54
C PRO A 64 41.46 -0.43 -68.31
N LEU A 65 40.80 -1.22 -67.45
CA LEU A 65 39.58 -0.79 -66.75
C LEU A 65 39.78 0.59 -66.13
N THR A 66 38.78 1.45 -66.29
CA THR A 66 38.72 2.76 -65.63
C THR A 66 38.54 2.58 -64.12
N GLU A 67 39.04 3.55 -63.34
CA GLU A 67 38.92 3.55 -61.87
C GLU A 67 37.47 3.37 -61.41
N THR A 68 36.53 4.01 -62.12
CA THR A 68 35.08 3.90 -61.86
C THR A 68 34.58 2.46 -62.04
N ALA A 69 34.99 1.77 -63.11
CA ALA A 69 34.56 0.40 -63.38
C ALA A 69 35.12 -0.61 -62.35
N MET A 70 36.36 -0.41 -61.88
CA MET A 70 36.91 -1.22 -60.79
C MET A 70 36.17 -1.00 -59.48
N ARG A 71 35.86 0.27 -59.17
CA ARG A 71 35.19 0.64 -57.93
C ARG A 71 33.81 -0.01 -57.84
N THR A 72 33.01 0.07 -58.90
CA THR A 72 31.69 -0.58 -58.99
C THR A 72 31.77 -2.11 -58.83
N SER A 73 32.81 -2.76 -59.38
CA SER A 73 32.96 -4.21 -59.23
C SER A 73 33.32 -4.64 -57.79
N LEU A 74 34.04 -3.78 -57.05
CA LEU A 74 34.55 -4.08 -55.70
C LEU A 74 33.59 -3.67 -54.59
N GLU A 75 32.67 -2.75 -54.84
CA GLU A 75 31.72 -2.20 -53.85
C GLU A 75 30.94 -3.29 -53.11
N SER A 76 30.40 -4.28 -53.82
CA SER A 76 29.58 -5.32 -53.20
C SER A 76 30.37 -6.28 -52.30
N GLU A 77 31.62 -6.59 -52.65
CA GLU A 77 32.49 -7.47 -51.86
C GLU A 77 33.06 -6.74 -50.64
N VAL A 78 33.45 -5.47 -50.82
CA VAL A 78 33.98 -4.63 -49.75
C VAL A 78 32.91 -4.32 -48.71
N ALA A 79 31.67 -4.00 -49.12
CA ALA A 79 30.56 -3.78 -48.20
C ALA A 79 30.24 -5.03 -47.37
N LYS A 80 30.27 -6.22 -47.99
CA LYS A 80 30.09 -7.50 -47.27
C LYS A 80 31.20 -7.74 -46.24
N ARG A 81 32.45 -7.39 -46.58
CA ARG A 81 33.60 -7.54 -45.67
C ARG A 81 33.52 -6.56 -44.50
N ALA A 82 33.23 -5.28 -44.75
CA ALA A 82 33.04 -4.26 -43.73
C ALA A 82 31.95 -4.66 -42.72
N LYS A 83 30.79 -5.14 -43.21
CA LYS A 83 29.68 -5.57 -42.36
C LYS A 83 30.06 -6.75 -41.44
N ARG A 84 30.91 -7.67 -41.91
CA ARG A 84 31.41 -8.80 -41.11
C ARG A 84 32.41 -8.37 -40.03
N GLU A 85 33.32 -7.47 -40.36
CA GLU A 85 34.33 -6.95 -39.41
C GLU A 85 33.66 -6.15 -38.27
N VAL A 86 32.71 -5.27 -38.60
CA VAL A 86 31.94 -4.51 -37.60
C VAL A 86 31.10 -5.45 -36.71
N HIS A 87 30.43 -6.47 -37.28
CA HIS A 87 29.72 -7.46 -36.48
C HIS A 87 30.63 -8.28 -35.55
N ALA A 88 31.88 -8.51 -35.93
CA ALA A 88 32.83 -9.25 -35.11
C ALA A 88 33.38 -8.39 -33.96
N GLU A 89 33.66 -7.11 -34.20
CA GLU A 89 34.06 -6.15 -33.16
C GLU A 89 32.94 -5.92 -32.13
N TYR A 90 31.71 -5.75 -32.60
CA TYR A 90 30.55 -5.55 -31.72
C TYR A 90 30.28 -6.77 -30.83
N ARG A 91 30.40 -8.00 -31.38
CA ARG A 91 30.28 -9.23 -30.59
C ARG A 91 31.38 -9.37 -29.53
N LYS A 92 32.60 -8.92 -29.83
CA LYS A 92 33.69 -8.90 -28.85
C LYS A 92 33.44 -7.88 -27.74
N GLN A 93 32.97 -6.68 -28.07
CA GLN A 93 32.64 -5.66 -27.07
C GLN A 93 31.48 -6.11 -26.18
N TRP A 94 30.41 -6.62 -26.79
CA TRP A 94 29.28 -7.20 -26.07
C TRP A 94 29.70 -8.33 -25.12
N ALA A 95 30.56 -9.24 -25.58
CA ALA A 95 31.09 -10.33 -24.74
C ALA A 95 31.97 -9.82 -23.59
N VAL A 96 32.76 -8.75 -23.80
CA VAL A 96 33.59 -8.12 -22.75
C VAL A 96 32.73 -7.38 -21.72
N GLU A 97 31.66 -6.73 -22.15
CA GLU A 97 30.71 -6.06 -21.27
C GLU A 97 29.91 -7.07 -20.43
N HIS A 98 29.42 -8.14 -21.05
CA HIS A 98 28.76 -9.24 -20.34
C HIS A 98 29.71 -9.96 -19.36
N ALA A 99 30.97 -10.17 -19.74
CA ALA A 99 31.97 -10.76 -18.83
C ALA A 99 32.31 -9.83 -17.65
N LYS A 100 32.29 -8.51 -17.85
CA LYS A 100 32.48 -7.52 -16.77
C LYS A 100 31.27 -7.44 -15.84
N ALA A 101 30.05 -7.56 -16.36
CA ALA A 101 28.82 -7.64 -15.56
C ALA A 101 28.82 -8.93 -14.72
N ALA A 102 29.07 -10.09 -15.35
CA ALA A 102 29.20 -11.37 -14.66
C ALA A 102 30.34 -11.39 -13.61
N GLY A 103 31.42 -10.64 -13.84
CA GLY A 103 32.52 -10.51 -12.86
C GLY A 103 32.17 -9.69 -11.61
N ARG A 104 31.15 -8.83 -11.66
CA ARG A 104 30.67 -8.03 -10.52
C ARG A 104 29.72 -8.85 -9.64
N SER A 105 28.83 -9.64 -10.23
CA SER A 105 27.89 -10.51 -9.49
C SER A 105 28.60 -11.63 -8.71
N VAL A 106 29.65 -12.22 -9.27
CA VAL A 106 30.43 -13.27 -8.57
C VAL A 106 31.15 -12.70 -7.34
N LYS A 107 31.60 -11.44 -7.39
CA LYS A 107 32.28 -10.80 -6.25
C LYS A 107 31.29 -10.46 -5.12
N SER A 108 30.07 -10.02 -5.45
CA SER A 108 29.01 -9.82 -4.45
C SER A 108 28.55 -11.13 -3.83
N ASP A 109 28.40 -12.19 -4.62
CA ASP A 109 27.97 -13.50 -4.13
C ASP A 109 29.00 -14.13 -3.19
N VAL A 110 30.29 -13.96 -3.48
CA VAL A 110 31.38 -14.41 -2.58
C VAL A 110 31.40 -13.58 -1.28
N ILE A 111 31.21 -12.27 -1.33
CA ILE A 111 31.16 -11.41 -0.13
C ILE A 111 29.92 -11.74 0.73
N THR A 112 28.78 -11.97 0.09
CA THR A 112 27.51 -12.38 0.70
C THR A 112 27.60 -13.76 1.35
N ALA A 113 28.19 -14.74 0.67
CA ALA A 113 28.44 -16.07 1.23
C ALA A 113 29.40 -16.02 2.44
N VAL A 114 30.44 -15.18 2.37
CA VAL A 114 31.36 -14.96 3.50
C VAL A 114 30.67 -14.26 4.67
N TYR A 115 29.76 -13.31 4.43
CA TYR A 115 28.98 -12.63 5.48
C TYR A 115 27.96 -13.58 6.15
N ARG A 116 27.25 -14.39 5.35
CA ARG A 116 26.33 -15.44 5.81
C ARG A 116 27.03 -16.47 6.69
N ASN A 117 28.18 -16.97 6.25
CA ASN A 117 28.98 -17.92 7.03
C ASN A 117 29.51 -17.29 8.34
N ARG A 118 29.86 -16.00 8.35
CA ARG A 118 30.33 -15.32 9.58
C ARG A 118 29.24 -15.18 10.65
N LYS A 119 27.99 -14.91 10.27
CA LYS A 119 26.86 -14.82 11.23
C LYS A 119 26.37 -16.19 11.70
N GLN A 120 26.35 -17.19 10.82
CA GLN A 120 25.99 -18.58 11.17
C GLN A 120 27.01 -19.23 12.11
N LEU A 121 28.30 -18.94 11.91
CA LEU A 121 29.39 -19.46 12.74
C LEU A 121 29.65 -18.64 14.01
N ALA A 122 28.91 -17.55 14.26
CA ALA A 122 29.14 -16.69 15.42
C ALA A 122 29.03 -17.43 16.77
N PRO A 123 28.05 -18.33 17.00
CA PRO A 123 28.02 -19.12 18.23
C PRO A 123 29.20 -20.10 18.37
N TRP A 124 29.74 -20.59 17.26
CA TRP A 124 30.94 -21.44 17.27
C TRP A 124 32.21 -20.64 17.54
N ALA A 125 32.31 -19.41 17.01
CA ALA A 125 33.36 -18.47 17.37
C ALA A 125 33.32 -18.09 18.86
N MET A 126 32.15 -18.16 19.49
CA MET A 126 31.98 -17.97 20.93
C MET A 126 32.52 -19.14 21.76
N ALA A 127 32.37 -20.38 21.30
CA ALA A 127 32.90 -21.58 21.97
C ALA A 127 34.41 -21.78 21.74
N ALA A 128 34.97 -21.20 20.66
CA ALA A 128 36.35 -21.42 20.23
C ALA A 128 37.45 -21.12 21.28
N PRO A 129 37.40 -20.02 22.07
CA PRO A 129 38.42 -19.76 23.10
C PRO A 129 38.46 -20.87 24.16
N PHE A 130 37.30 -21.40 24.55
CA PHE A 130 37.18 -22.48 25.52
C PHE A 130 37.63 -23.82 24.93
N ALA A 131 37.30 -24.09 23.67
CA ALA A 131 37.77 -25.26 22.93
C ALA A 131 39.30 -25.31 22.84
N VAL A 132 39.93 -24.19 22.45
CA VAL A 132 41.39 -24.09 22.33
C VAL A 132 42.08 -24.23 23.70
N CYS A 133 41.59 -23.52 24.72
CA CYS A 133 42.19 -23.60 26.05
C CYS A 133 41.99 -24.98 26.70
N GLY A 134 40.85 -25.63 26.49
CA GLY A 134 40.61 -27.00 26.96
C GLY A 134 41.48 -28.03 26.24
N ALA A 135 41.68 -27.89 24.92
CA ALA A 135 42.58 -28.75 24.15
C ALA A 135 44.05 -28.63 24.59
N LEU A 136 44.51 -27.39 24.83
CA LEU A 136 45.85 -27.11 25.36
C LEU A 136 46.01 -27.66 26.78
N GLY A 137 45.00 -27.48 27.65
CA GLY A 137 44.98 -28.05 29.00
C GLY A 137 45.07 -29.58 29.00
N ALA A 138 44.30 -30.25 28.15
CA ALA A 138 44.36 -31.69 27.98
C ALA A 138 45.75 -32.15 27.48
N GLY A 139 46.40 -31.37 26.60
CA GLY A 139 47.73 -31.67 26.06
C GLY A 139 48.85 -31.51 27.10
N TRP A 140 48.70 -30.56 28.01
CA TRP A 140 49.62 -30.33 29.12
C TRP A 140 49.48 -31.35 30.25
N GLY A 141 48.30 -31.97 30.40
CA GLY A 141 48.07 -33.08 31.33
C GLY A 141 48.96 -34.31 31.09
N VAL A 142 49.62 -34.40 29.93
CA VAL A 142 50.53 -35.50 29.56
C VAL A 142 52.01 -35.20 29.90
N THR A 143 52.39 -33.94 30.15
CA THR A 143 53.82 -33.52 30.16
C THR A 143 54.34 -32.88 31.44
N VAL A 144 53.48 -32.43 32.37
CA VAL A 144 53.94 -31.73 33.60
C VAL A 144 53.40 -32.42 34.85
N PRO A 145 54.19 -33.28 35.54
CA PRO A 145 53.70 -34.08 36.67
C PRO A 145 53.56 -33.33 38.00
N VAL A 146 53.71 -32.00 38.06
CA VAL A 146 53.85 -31.26 39.35
C VAL A 146 52.90 -30.06 39.50
N VAL A 147 52.10 -29.71 38.51
CA VAL A 147 51.14 -28.59 38.65
C VAL A 147 49.75 -29.14 39.02
N PRO A 148 49.13 -28.71 40.13
CA PRO A 148 47.77 -29.12 40.47
C PRO A 148 46.83 -28.80 39.31
N ALA A 149 46.00 -29.74 38.87
CA ALA A 149 45.05 -29.54 37.77
C ALA A 149 44.15 -28.30 37.96
N GLY A 150 43.92 -27.89 39.22
CA GLY A 150 43.22 -26.64 39.56
C GLY A 150 43.96 -25.37 39.12
N VAL A 151 45.30 -25.33 39.18
CA VAL A 151 46.09 -24.17 38.72
C VAL A 151 46.05 -24.09 37.19
N MET A 152 46.14 -25.21 36.48
CA MET A 152 46.05 -25.26 35.02
C MET A 152 44.65 -24.86 34.54
N THR A 153 43.61 -25.33 35.22
CA THR A 153 42.23 -24.93 34.97
C THR A 153 42.01 -23.44 35.20
N ALA A 154 42.58 -22.88 36.27
CA ALA A 154 42.46 -21.46 36.58
C ALA A 154 43.19 -20.59 35.54
N VAL A 155 44.37 -20.99 35.07
CA VAL A 155 45.14 -20.27 34.04
C VAL A 155 44.46 -20.38 32.67
N ALA A 156 44.06 -21.58 32.26
CA ALA A 156 43.39 -21.82 30.97
C ALA A 156 41.98 -21.21 30.93
N GLY A 157 41.21 -21.36 32.01
CA GLY A 157 39.89 -20.77 32.16
C GLY A 157 39.94 -19.24 32.27
N GLY A 158 40.90 -18.71 33.03
CA GLY A 158 41.16 -17.27 33.12
C GLY A 158 41.57 -16.68 31.76
N GLY A 159 42.41 -17.39 31.00
CA GLY A 159 42.79 -17.02 29.64
C GLY A 159 41.62 -17.03 28.65
N ALA A 160 40.79 -18.08 28.69
CA ALA A 160 39.57 -18.17 27.86
C ALA A 160 38.57 -17.06 28.21
N TRP A 161 38.36 -16.76 29.49
CA TRP A 161 37.48 -15.70 29.96
C TRP A 161 38.01 -14.29 29.64
N TRP A 162 39.34 -14.10 29.69
CA TRP A 162 39.97 -12.86 29.29
C TRP A 162 39.84 -12.62 27.78
N LEU A 163 40.07 -13.64 26.95
CA LEU A 163 39.82 -13.58 25.50
C LEU A 163 38.35 -13.29 25.18
N TRP A 164 37.43 -13.84 25.97
CA TRP A 164 36.00 -13.59 25.86
C TRP A 164 35.60 -12.13 26.17
N THR A 165 36.10 -11.59 27.29
CA THR A 165 35.66 -10.30 27.85
C THR A 165 36.46 -9.09 27.40
N ARG A 166 37.76 -9.26 27.13
CA ARG A 166 38.69 -8.18 26.77
C ARG A 166 39.36 -8.35 25.41
N GLY A 167 39.25 -9.52 24.79
CA GLY A 167 39.92 -9.80 23.52
C GLY A 167 41.45 -9.85 23.66
N ALA A 168 42.17 -9.96 22.53
CA ALA A 168 43.64 -9.97 22.51
C ALA A 168 44.20 -8.61 22.05
N GLY A 169 43.88 -7.55 22.79
CA GLY A 169 44.31 -6.19 22.51
C GLY A 169 43.79 -5.65 21.16
N LYS A 170 44.59 -4.81 20.47
CA LYS A 170 44.19 -4.15 19.20
C LYS A 170 43.93 -5.10 18.02
N ARG A 171 44.26 -6.40 18.13
CA ARG A 171 44.15 -7.36 17.03
C ARG A 171 42.87 -8.20 17.05
N LEU A 172 42.23 -8.37 18.21
CA LEU A 172 41.00 -9.14 18.37
C LEU A 172 40.09 -8.41 19.35
N ALA A 173 38.99 -7.83 18.84
CA ALA A 173 37.95 -7.25 19.68
C ALA A 173 37.33 -8.31 20.62
N PRO A 174 36.81 -7.91 21.79
CA PRO A 174 36.13 -8.82 22.70
C PRO A 174 35.02 -9.57 21.97
N VAL A 175 34.99 -10.91 22.12
CA VAL A 175 33.98 -11.74 21.46
C VAL A 175 32.57 -11.39 21.96
N ARG A 176 32.44 -10.93 23.23
CA ARG A 176 31.17 -10.48 23.79
C ARG A 176 30.54 -9.31 23.02
N ASP A 177 31.36 -8.43 22.43
CA ASP A 177 30.87 -7.21 21.78
C ASP A 177 30.21 -7.53 20.42
N ARG A 178 30.37 -8.76 19.93
CA ARG A 178 29.68 -9.30 18.75
C ARG A 178 28.34 -9.96 19.08
N VAL A 179 27.95 -9.99 20.35
CA VAL A 179 26.70 -10.58 20.82
C VAL A 179 25.67 -9.46 21.03
N PRO A 180 24.50 -9.50 20.39
CA PRO A 180 23.41 -8.57 20.67
C PRO A 180 22.98 -8.67 22.15
N ALA A 181 22.59 -7.53 22.74
CA ALA A 181 22.28 -7.42 24.18
C ALA A 181 21.27 -8.48 24.67
N ARG A 182 20.25 -8.79 23.86
CA ARG A 182 19.22 -9.82 24.14
C ARG A 182 19.78 -11.23 24.36
N PHE A 183 20.99 -11.53 23.89
CA PHE A 183 21.64 -12.83 24.06
C PHE A 183 22.76 -12.83 25.11
N HIS A 184 23.03 -11.70 25.79
CA HIS A 184 24.15 -11.59 26.74
C HIS A 184 24.03 -12.56 27.93
N GLN A 185 22.84 -12.75 28.49
CA GLN A 185 22.64 -13.70 29.60
C GLN A 185 22.92 -15.15 29.18
N ARG A 186 22.48 -15.54 27.98
CA ARG A 186 22.73 -16.87 27.43
C ARG A 186 24.19 -17.07 27.04
N ALA A 187 24.83 -16.02 26.52
CA ALA A 187 26.26 -16.03 26.21
C ALA A 187 27.11 -16.12 27.50
N LYS A 188 26.68 -15.50 28.61
CA LYS A 188 27.28 -15.71 29.94
C LYS A 188 27.13 -17.16 30.40
N LEU A 189 25.95 -17.75 30.24
CA LEU A 189 25.71 -19.16 30.56
C LEU A 189 26.57 -20.11 29.72
N GLY A 190 26.71 -19.83 28.41
CA GLY A 190 27.60 -20.54 27.51
C GLY A 190 29.07 -20.40 27.89
N GLY A 191 29.51 -19.20 28.32
CA GLY A 191 30.85 -18.99 28.86
C GLY A 191 31.11 -19.77 30.15
N LEU A 192 30.12 -19.88 31.05
CA LEU A 192 30.23 -20.71 32.25
C LEU A 192 30.34 -22.21 31.92
N LEU A 193 29.55 -22.70 30.95
CA LEU A 193 29.68 -24.07 30.44
C LEU A 193 31.02 -24.31 29.73
N GLY A 194 31.55 -23.31 29.03
CA GLY A 194 32.88 -23.33 28.45
C GLY A 194 33.99 -23.42 29.49
N LEU A 195 33.86 -22.72 30.62
CA LEU A 195 34.79 -22.84 31.76
C LEU A 195 34.71 -24.22 32.41
N LEU A 196 33.51 -24.79 32.53
CA LEU A 196 33.30 -26.16 33.00
C LEU A 196 33.97 -27.18 32.06
N PHE A 197 33.87 -26.97 30.75
CA PHE A 197 34.60 -27.78 29.76
C PHE A 197 36.11 -27.69 29.95
N VAL A 198 36.68 -26.48 30.09
CA VAL A 198 38.13 -26.30 30.31
C VAL A 198 38.59 -27.02 31.59
N ALA A 199 37.79 -26.97 32.65
CA ALA A 199 38.05 -27.68 33.90
C ALA A 199 38.05 -29.21 33.71
N LEU A 200 37.02 -29.74 33.05
CA LEU A 200 36.90 -31.18 32.76
C LEU A 200 38.00 -31.67 31.82
N ALA A 201 38.30 -30.91 30.75
CA ALA A 201 39.33 -31.24 29.78
C ALA A 201 40.75 -31.19 30.40
N SER A 202 40.99 -30.30 31.36
CA SER A 202 42.29 -30.23 32.07
C SER A 202 42.49 -31.37 33.07
N LEU A 203 41.40 -32.06 33.46
CA LEU A 203 41.43 -33.24 34.34
C LEU A 203 41.51 -34.56 33.56
N ILE A 204 41.36 -34.53 32.24
CA ILE A 204 41.25 -35.71 31.37
C ILE A 204 42.39 -35.65 30.33
N THR A 205 43.26 -36.66 30.32
CA THR A 205 44.32 -36.78 29.30
C THR A 205 43.76 -37.12 27.92
N TRP A 206 44.47 -36.79 26.83
CA TRP A 206 44.09 -37.19 25.46
C TRP A 206 43.96 -38.71 25.27
N SER A 207 44.59 -39.50 26.13
CA SER A 207 44.54 -40.97 26.14
C SER A 207 43.30 -41.56 26.82
N THR A 208 42.46 -40.75 27.46
CA THR A 208 41.25 -41.22 28.14
C THR A 208 40.05 -41.19 27.19
N PRO A 209 39.27 -42.30 27.05
CA PRO A 209 38.13 -42.37 26.12
C PRO A 209 37.01 -41.36 26.42
N ASN A 210 37.02 -40.74 27.61
CA ASN A 210 36.01 -39.79 28.07
C ASN A 210 36.23 -38.35 27.56
N ILE A 211 37.32 -38.04 26.86
CA ILE A 211 37.53 -36.69 26.28
C ILE A 211 36.47 -36.38 25.20
N GLY A 212 35.98 -37.42 24.50
CA GLY A 212 34.88 -37.29 23.55
C GLY A 212 33.59 -36.80 24.21
N ALA A 213 33.31 -37.20 25.46
CA ALA A 213 32.15 -36.73 26.20
C ALA A 213 32.27 -35.24 26.58
N ALA A 214 33.45 -34.77 26.94
CA ALA A 214 33.69 -33.35 27.21
C ALA A 214 33.48 -32.50 25.95
N TRP A 215 34.02 -32.93 24.80
CA TRP A 215 33.79 -32.26 23.51
C TRP A 215 32.32 -32.28 23.11
N PHE A 216 31.63 -33.40 23.33
CA PHE A 216 30.20 -33.51 23.07
C PHE A 216 29.38 -32.54 23.93
N ILE A 217 29.70 -32.38 25.22
CA ILE A 217 29.04 -31.40 26.10
C ILE A 217 29.26 -29.98 25.61
N LEU A 218 30.48 -29.63 25.18
CA LEU A 218 30.77 -28.31 24.62
C LEU A 218 29.97 -28.06 23.34
N VAL A 219 29.98 -29.02 22.41
CA VAL A 219 29.30 -28.90 21.10
C VAL A 219 27.77 -28.88 21.27
N ALA A 220 27.21 -29.83 22.01
CA ALA A 220 25.78 -29.92 22.27
C ALA A 220 25.28 -28.74 23.11
N GLY A 221 26.02 -28.34 24.15
CA GLY A 221 25.68 -27.18 24.97
C GLY A 221 25.72 -25.87 24.17
N THR A 222 26.73 -25.71 23.30
CA THR A 222 26.80 -24.56 22.38
C THR A 222 25.63 -24.59 21.39
N ALA A 223 25.32 -25.74 20.81
CA ALA A 223 24.20 -25.89 19.87
C ALA A 223 22.86 -25.57 20.53
N VAL A 224 22.58 -26.09 21.73
CA VAL A 224 21.32 -25.84 22.46
C VAL A 224 21.18 -24.36 22.84
N LEU A 225 22.24 -23.73 23.31
CA LEU A 225 22.21 -22.29 23.64
C LEU A 225 22.14 -21.40 22.40
N ALA A 226 22.61 -21.91 21.25
CA ALA A 226 22.55 -21.25 19.95
C ALA A 226 21.26 -21.51 19.17
N LEU A 227 20.40 -22.46 19.58
CA LEU A 227 19.12 -22.72 18.90
C LEU A 227 18.27 -21.46 18.74
N PRO A 228 18.07 -20.62 19.79
CA PRO A 228 17.35 -19.35 19.63
C PRO A 228 18.11 -18.32 18.79
N TRP A 229 19.45 -18.40 18.71
CA TRP A 229 20.24 -17.56 17.82
C TRP A 229 19.97 -17.93 16.36
N TRP A 230 20.04 -19.22 16.03
CA TRP A 230 19.74 -19.69 14.66
C TRP A 230 18.26 -19.55 14.30
N LYS A 231 17.36 -19.55 15.29
CA LYS A 231 15.92 -19.29 15.10
C LYS A 231 15.61 -17.80 14.86
N ASN A 232 16.31 -16.88 15.54
CA ASN A 232 15.96 -15.46 15.56
C ASN A 232 16.92 -14.55 14.77
N VAL A 233 18.09 -15.05 14.38
CA VAL A 233 18.97 -14.35 13.44
C VAL A 233 18.56 -14.82 12.06
N GLU A 234 17.67 -14.06 11.43
CA GLU A 234 17.34 -14.21 10.02
C GLU A 234 18.62 -14.47 9.23
N HIS A 235 18.67 -15.61 8.56
CA HIS A 235 19.64 -15.86 7.50
C HIS A 235 19.16 -15.15 6.25
N THR A 236 18.93 -13.83 6.37
CA THR A 236 18.56 -12.98 5.26
C THR A 236 19.65 -13.14 4.20
N ILE A 237 19.23 -13.70 3.07
CA ILE A 237 19.95 -13.59 1.81
C ILE A 237 20.02 -12.07 1.60
N PRO A 238 21.21 -11.44 1.67
CA PRO A 238 21.31 -10.05 1.26
C PRO A 238 20.71 -9.98 -0.13
N PRO A 239 19.78 -9.04 -0.40
CA PRO A 239 19.30 -8.83 -1.75
C PRO A 239 20.53 -8.70 -2.65
N LYS A 240 20.50 -9.39 -3.80
CA LYS A 240 21.52 -9.18 -4.84
C LYS A 240 21.68 -7.67 -4.98
N PRO A 241 22.91 -7.12 -4.95
CA PRO A 241 23.09 -5.69 -5.16
C PRO A 241 22.46 -5.36 -6.51
N ASP A 242 21.50 -4.44 -6.47
CA ASP A 242 20.66 -3.93 -7.57
C ASP A 242 21.29 -4.11 -8.95
N GLU A 243 21.06 -5.26 -9.58
CA GLU A 243 21.34 -5.47 -11.01
C GLU A 243 20.07 -5.74 -11.82
N ASP A 244 18.88 -5.67 -11.21
CA ASP A 244 17.60 -5.66 -11.91
C ASP A 244 16.64 -4.64 -11.26
N THR A 245 16.95 -3.35 -11.43
CA THR A 245 15.93 -2.28 -11.54
C THR A 245 15.58 -2.03 -13.01
N ARG A 246 15.88 -2.98 -13.89
CA ARG A 246 14.96 -3.19 -15.01
C ARG A 246 13.77 -3.91 -14.40
N GLU A 247 12.58 -3.41 -14.73
CA GLU A 247 11.37 -4.24 -14.74
C GLU A 247 11.76 -5.66 -15.18
N PRO A 248 11.22 -6.74 -14.59
CA PRO A 248 11.42 -8.05 -15.17
C PRO A 248 11.10 -7.89 -16.65
N GLU A 249 12.13 -7.93 -17.50
CA GLU A 249 11.93 -7.98 -18.95
C GLU A 249 10.97 -9.16 -19.06
N PRO A 250 9.73 -8.92 -19.54
CA PRO A 250 8.68 -9.93 -19.48
C PRO A 250 9.34 -11.20 -19.99
N GLU A 251 9.26 -12.30 -19.20
CA GLU A 251 9.64 -13.61 -19.72
C GLU A 251 9.09 -13.62 -21.14
N PRO A 252 9.95 -13.70 -22.18
CA PRO A 252 9.52 -13.42 -23.53
C PRO A 252 8.27 -14.24 -23.73
N GLU A 253 7.12 -13.54 -23.81
CA GLU A 253 5.82 -14.20 -23.90
C GLU A 253 6.04 -15.24 -24.96
N SER A 254 5.95 -16.52 -24.57
CA SER A 254 6.18 -17.61 -25.50
C SER A 254 5.36 -17.26 -26.73
N GLU A 255 6.03 -16.97 -27.86
CA GLU A 255 5.35 -16.40 -29.03
C GLU A 255 4.09 -17.25 -29.22
N PRO A 256 2.89 -16.63 -29.14
CA PRO A 256 1.66 -17.38 -29.12
C PRO A 256 1.69 -18.34 -30.31
N GLU A 257 1.37 -19.61 -30.08
CA GLU A 257 1.41 -20.58 -31.16
C GLU A 257 0.56 -20.04 -32.33
N PRO A 258 0.92 -20.31 -33.60
CA PRO A 258 0.26 -19.70 -34.76
C PRO A 258 -1.27 -19.75 -34.73
N ASP A 259 -1.81 -20.84 -34.17
CA ASP A 259 -3.26 -21.07 -34.02
C ASP A 259 -3.92 -20.16 -32.95
N GLN A 260 -3.16 -19.72 -31.94
CA GLN A 260 -3.62 -18.78 -30.91
C GLN A 260 -3.66 -17.34 -31.42
N LEU A 261 -2.69 -16.95 -32.27
CA LEU A 261 -2.65 -15.66 -32.95
C LEU A 261 -3.87 -15.46 -33.86
N ASP A 262 -4.26 -16.49 -34.60
CA ASP A 262 -5.45 -16.47 -35.46
C ASP A 262 -6.74 -16.35 -34.64
N ALA A 263 -6.86 -17.07 -33.53
CA ALA A 263 -8.03 -16.98 -32.64
C ALA A 263 -8.15 -15.61 -31.95
N GLN A 264 -7.02 -15.02 -31.55
CA GLN A 264 -6.96 -13.67 -30.97
C GLN A 264 -7.37 -12.61 -32.00
N HIS A 265 -6.80 -12.65 -33.20
CA HIS A 265 -7.13 -11.70 -34.26
C HIS A 265 -8.62 -11.78 -34.64
N GLN A 266 -9.17 -12.99 -34.76
CA GLN A 266 -10.60 -13.20 -35.03
C GLN A 266 -11.50 -12.64 -33.93
N ARG A 267 -11.10 -12.78 -32.65
CA ARG A 267 -11.86 -12.25 -31.52
C ARG A 267 -11.86 -10.73 -31.52
N ILE A 268 -10.71 -10.07 -31.64
CA ILE A 268 -10.59 -8.61 -31.66
C ILE A 268 -11.40 -8.02 -32.82
N MET A 269 -11.22 -8.56 -34.03
CA MET A 269 -11.99 -8.13 -35.21
C MET A 269 -13.49 -8.39 -35.02
N GLY A 270 -13.85 -9.49 -34.35
CA GLY A 270 -15.22 -9.79 -33.98
C GLY A 270 -15.84 -8.73 -33.06
N ILE A 271 -15.09 -8.25 -32.05
CA ILE A 271 -15.53 -7.19 -31.13
C ILE A 271 -15.67 -5.85 -31.87
N LEU A 272 -14.67 -5.44 -32.66
CA LEU A 272 -14.71 -4.20 -33.44
C LEU A 272 -15.91 -4.18 -34.39
N THR A 273 -16.09 -5.27 -35.15
CA THR A 273 -17.22 -5.44 -36.09
C THR A 273 -18.56 -5.45 -35.36
N ALA A 274 -18.63 -6.10 -34.19
CA ALA A 274 -19.83 -6.13 -33.37
C ALA A 274 -20.18 -4.74 -32.82
N TRP A 275 -19.17 -3.97 -32.42
CA TRP A 275 -19.35 -2.62 -31.91
C TRP A 275 -19.97 -1.74 -33.00
N GLU A 276 -19.29 -1.61 -34.14
CA GLU A 276 -19.73 -0.77 -35.26
C GLU A 276 -21.13 -1.14 -35.76
N ASN A 277 -21.40 -2.42 -35.96
CA ASN A 277 -22.65 -2.84 -36.60
C ASN A 277 -23.84 -2.94 -35.64
N ARG A 278 -23.59 -3.20 -34.36
CA ARG A 278 -24.66 -3.57 -33.40
C ARG A 278 -24.75 -2.66 -32.19
N VAL A 279 -23.62 -2.19 -31.66
CA VAL A 279 -23.60 -1.35 -30.45
C VAL A 279 -23.73 0.13 -30.83
N ALA A 280 -22.85 0.60 -31.72
CA ALA A 280 -22.80 1.99 -32.21
C ALA A 280 -24.03 2.42 -33.02
N THR A 281 -24.84 1.47 -33.50
CA THR A 281 -26.08 1.74 -34.23
C THR A 281 -27.33 1.70 -33.36
N SER A 282 -27.24 1.22 -32.11
CA SER A 282 -28.44 0.98 -31.29
C SER A 282 -28.32 1.32 -29.81
N VAL A 283 -27.27 0.86 -29.12
CA VAL A 283 -27.15 0.99 -27.66
C VAL A 283 -26.36 2.24 -27.28
N VAL A 284 -25.31 2.54 -28.05
CA VAL A 284 -24.39 3.65 -27.82
C VAL A 284 -24.28 4.42 -29.15
N PRO A 285 -25.36 5.09 -29.61
CA PRO A 285 -25.47 5.56 -30.99
C PRO A 285 -24.36 6.53 -31.39
N GLY A 286 -23.75 6.35 -32.56
CA GLY A 286 -22.72 7.24 -33.11
C GLY A 286 -21.32 7.05 -32.52
N SER A 287 -21.16 6.23 -31.49
CA SER A 287 -19.84 5.96 -30.89
C SER A 287 -18.88 5.22 -31.82
N THR A 288 -17.60 5.49 -31.67
CA THR A 288 -16.53 4.86 -32.45
C THR A 288 -15.42 4.34 -31.55
N ILE A 289 -14.84 3.18 -31.89
CA ILE A 289 -13.61 2.71 -31.25
C ILE A 289 -12.42 3.34 -31.98
N THR A 290 -11.56 4.02 -31.24
CA THR A 290 -10.43 4.78 -31.80
C THR A 290 -9.07 4.18 -31.47
N ALA A 291 -8.97 3.38 -30.41
CA ALA A 291 -7.75 2.69 -30.04
C ALA A 291 -8.08 1.31 -29.43
N HIS A 292 -7.10 0.42 -29.51
CA HIS A 292 -7.12 -0.90 -28.90
C HIS A 292 -5.77 -1.16 -28.24
N GLU A 293 -5.80 -1.57 -26.98
CA GLU A 293 -4.64 -1.99 -26.20
C GLU A 293 -4.90 -3.39 -25.65
N GLN A 294 -3.86 -4.17 -25.42
CA GLN A 294 -4.01 -5.51 -24.87
C GLN A 294 -2.88 -5.85 -23.91
N ASN A 295 -3.21 -6.66 -22.92
CA ASN A 295 -2.26 -7.38 -22.09
C ASN A 295 -2.66 -8.87 -22.01
N ALA A 296 -1.91 -9.69 -21.26
CA ALA A 296 -2.14 -11.12 -21.14
C ALA A 296 -3.56 -11.52 -20.67
N ALA A 297 -4.27 -10.63 -19.95
CA ALA A 297 -5.58 -10.91 -19.38
C ALA A 297 -6.72 -10.15 -20.08
N VAL A 298 -6.47 -8.97 -20.65
CA VAL A 298 -7.50 -7.98 -21.01
C VAL A 298 -7.20 -7.27 -22.32
N GLU A 299 -8.27 -7.05 -23.07
CA GLU A 299 -8.33 -6.18 -24.24
C GLU A 299 -9.07 -4.88 -23.85
N SER A 300 -8.42 -3.75 -24.05
CA SER A 300 -8.96 -2.41 -23.76
C SER A 300 -9.27 -1.69 -25.07
N TYR A 301 -10.45 -1.09 -25.14
CA TYR A 301 -10.95 -0.41 -26.34
C TYR A 301 -11.35 1.02 -25.97
N ARG A 302 -10.70 2.00 -26.61
CA ARG A 302 -11.01 3.42 -26.40
C ARG A 302 -12.18 3.83 -27.27
N ILE A 303 -13.30 4.15 -26.65
CA ILE A 303 -14.55 4.53 -27.30
C ILE A 303 -14.70 6.05 -27.21
N VAL A 304 -14.90 6.70 -28.35
CA VAL A 304 -15.32 8.11 -28.43
C VAL A 304 -16.83 8.14 -28.63
N LEU A 305 -17.51 8.83 -27.72
CA LEU A 305 -18.95 9.09 -27.77
C LEU A 305 -19.25 10.23 -28.73
N ASP A 306 -20.42 10.16 -29.36
CA ASP A 306 -20.91 11.21 -30.25
C ASP A 306 -21.40 12.39 -29.41
N SER A 307 -20.72 13.54 -29.52
CA SER A 307 -21.03 14.76 -28.79
C SER A 307 -22.42 15.31 -29.10
N ASP A 308 -22.99 14.97 -30.26
CA ASP A 308 -24.27 15.50 -30.73
C ASP A 308 -25.49 14.69 -30.23
N ARG A 309 -25.25 13.60 -29.47
CA ARG A 309 -26.26 12.63 -29.04
C ARG A 309 -26.62 12.70 -27.55
N ASP A 310 -26.11 13.70 -26.82
CA ASP A 310 -26.31 13.95 -25.38
C ASP A 310 -25.99 12.76 -24.44
N MET A 311 -25.26 11.75 -24.93
CA MET A 311 -25.01 10.54 -24.16
C MET A 311 -23.66 10.63 -23.44
N VAL A 312 -23.67 10.42 -22.13
CA VAL A 312 -22.49 10.56 -21.26
C VAL A 312 -21.90 9.20 -20.87
N ALA A 313 -20.62 9.20 -20.44
CA ALA A 313 -19.89 7.99 -20.07
C ALA A 313 -20.62 7.08 -19.05
N ASP A 314 -21.27 7.68 -18.05
CA ASP A 314 -22.03 6.93 -17.03
C ASP A 314 -23.21 6.15 -17.61
N GLU A 315 -23.85 6.67 -18.66
CA GLU A 315 -24.97 6.01 -19.32
C GLU A 315 -24.51 4.78 -20.10
N VAL A 316 -23.29 4.80 -20.66
CA VAL A 316 -22.65 3.65 -21.32
C VAL A 316 -22.51 2.50 -20.34
N SER A 317 -21.97 2.78 -19.14
CA SER A 317 -21.85 1.83 -18.04
C SER A 317 -23.22 1.26 -17.63
N GLY A 318 -24.26 2.10 -17.60
CA GLY A 318 -25.64 1.70 -17.35
C GLY A 318 -26.21 0.71 -18.39
N HIS A 319 -25.65 0.67 -19.60
CA HIS A 319 -26.08 -0.21 -20.69
C HIS A 319 -25.25 -1.49 -20.86
N ILE A 320 -24.33 -1.79 -19.93
CA ILE A 320 -23.44 -2.95 -19.97
C ILE A 320 -24.13 -4.28 -20.34
N LYS A 321 -25.34 -4.54 -19.85
CA LYS A 321 -26.13 -5.75 -20.19
C LYS A 321 -26.44 -5.86 -21.68
N LYS A 322 -26.90 -4.76 -22.27
CA LYS A 322 -27.25 -4.70 -23.69
C LYS A 322 -26.00 -4.76 -24.54
N ILE A 323 -24.93 -4.08 -24.13
CA ILE A 323 -23.64 -4.09 -24.82
C ILE A 323 -23.04 -5.50 -24.82
N ALA A 324 -22.93 -6.15 -23.66
CA ALA A 324 -22.44 -7.52 -23.53
C ALA A 324 -23.17 -8.51 -24.45
N MET A 325 -24.52 -8.46 -24.44
CA MET A 325 -25.35 -9.27 -25.32
C MET A 325 -25.09 -9.01 -26.81
N LYS A 326 -24.88 -7.74 -27.20
CA LYS A 326 -24.62 -7.35 -28.60
C LYS A 326 -23.21 -7.70 -29.05
N LEU A 327 -22.23 -7.69 -28.14
CA LEU A 327 -20.87 -8.14 -28.41
C LEU A 327 -20.75 -9.66 -28.39
N GLY A 328 -21.65 -10.37 -27.70
CA GLY A 328 -21.57 -11.83 -27.53
C GLY A 328 -20.60 -12.25 -26.42
N VAL A 329 -20.38 -11.38 -25.44
CA VAL A 329 -19.50 -11.60 -24.30
C VAL A 329 -20.31 -11.62 -23.00
N MET A 330 -19.74 -12.22 -21.95
CA MET A 330 -20.40 -12.22 -20.65
C MET A 330 -20.35 -10.82 -20.01
N GLN A 331 -21.44 -10.42 -19.35
CA GLN A 331 -21.55 -9.10 -18.73
C GLN A 331 -20.47 -8.86 -17.67
N ASP A 332 -20.09 -9.90 -16.93
CA ASP A 332 -19.07 -9.84 -15.88
C ASP A 332 -17.62 -9.81 -16.40
N LYS A 333 -17.45 -9.90 -17.72
CA LYS A 333 -16.16 -9.76 -18.41
C LYS A 333 -15.98 -8.37 -19.02
N LEU A 334 -16.95 -7.47 -18.85
CA LEU A 334 -16.87 -6.09 -19.31
C LEU A 334 -16.80 -5.11 -18.14
N SER A 335 -16.06 -4.04 -18.33
CA SER A 335 -16.11 -2.84 -17.50
C SER A 335 -15.93 -1.60 -18.38
N PHE A 336 -16.42 -0.47 -17.91
CA PHE A 336 -16.36 0.81 -18.61
C PHE A 336 -15.83 1.86 -17.64
N GLU A 337 -14.81 2.59 -18.06
CA GLU A 337 -14.23 3.68 -17.29
C GLU A 337 -14.21 4.96 -18.12
N PRO A 338 -14.76 6.07 -17.61
CA PRO A 338 -14.60 7.37 -18.26
C PRO A 338 -13.12 7.74 -18.31
N ASP A 339 -12.72 8.44 -19.36
CA ASP A 339 -11.41 9.06 -19.43
C ASP A 339 -11.34 10.26 -18.48
N GLU A 340 -10.25 10.39 -17.73
CA GLU A 340 -10.08 11.44 -16.72
C GLU A 340 -10.04 12.84 -17.32
N VAL A 341 -9.60 12.96 -18.59
CA VAL A 341 -9.40 14.24 -19.25
C VAL A 341 -10.56 14.57 -20.18
N ASN A 342 -11.17 13.56 -20.82
CA ASN A 342 -12.20 13.78 -21.82
C ASN A 342 -13.52 13.04 -21.50
N PRO A 343 -14.60 13.77 -21.14
CA PRO A 343 -15.88 13.15 -20.77
C PRO A 343 -16.59 12.44 -21.94
N ALA A 344 -16.19 12.73 -23.19
CA ALA A 344 -16.68 12.05 -24.38
C ALA A 344 -15.91 10.75 -24.67
N VAL A 345 -14.95 10.36 -23.84
CA VAL A 345 -14.15 9.15 -24.02
C VAL A 345 -14.43 8.15 -22.91
N VAL A 346 -14.62 6.90 -23.30
CA VAL A 346 -14.84 5.77 -22.39
C VAL A 346 -13.94 4.62 -22.79
N TRP A 347 -13.23 4.07 -21.82
CA TRP A 347 -12.46 2.84 -21.98
C TRP A 347 -13.35 1.64 -21.67
N MET A 348 -13.61 0.79 -22.67
CA MET A 348 -14.19 -0.53 -22.46
C MET A 348 -13.08 -1.54 -22.25
N ARG A 349 -13.11 -2.25 -21.14
CA ARG A 349 -12.16 -3.35 -20.87
C ARG A 349 -12.87 -4.69 -20.93
N HIS A 350 -12.33 -5.60 -21.74
CA HIS A 350 -12.81 -6.94 -21.98
C HIS A 350 -11.82 -7.98 -21.44
N VAL A 351 -12.25 -8.72 -20.43
CA VAL A 351 -11.43 -9.71 -19.74
C VAL A 351 -11.42 -11.02 -20.55
N VAL A 352 -10.32 -11.28 -21.26
CA VAL A 352 -10.15 -12.43 -22.16
C VAL A 352 -9.55 -13.65 -21.49
N ALA A 353 -8.65 -13.44 -20.51
CA ALA A 353 -8.17 -14.47 -19.62
C ALA A 353 -8.39 -14.01 -18.18
N THR A 354 -8.76 -14.94 -17.30
CA THR A 354 -8.94 -14.61 -15.89
C THR A 354 -7.56 -14.61 -15.25
N PRO A 355 -7.02 -13.47 -14.77
CA PRO A 355 -5.74 -13.46 -14.08
C PRO A 355 -5.81 -14.38 -12.86
N SER A 356 -4.67 -14.96 -12.46
CA SER A 356 -4.62 -15.67 -11.18
C SER A 356 -4.95 -14.68 -10.07
N TYR A 357 -5.85 -15.10 -9.19
CA TYR A 357 -6.19 -14.36 -7.99
C TYR A 357 -5.62 -15.05 -6.75
N ASP A 358 -4.65 -15.95 -6.91
CA ASP A 358 -4.08 -16.65 -5.78
C ASP A 358 -3.32 -15.66 -4.89
N TYR A 359 -3.53 -15.76 -3.57
CA TYR A 359 -2.82 -14.91 -2.64
C TYR A 359 -1.37 -15.36 -2.48
N THR A 360 -0.45 -14.55 -2.99
CA THR A 360 1.01 -14.79 -2.91
C THR A 360 1.68 -14.11 -1.71
N GLY A 361 0.89 -13.37 -0.91
CA GLY A 361 1.35 -12.63 0.26
C GLY A 361 0.92 -11.17 0.23
N PRO A 362 1.17 -10.42 1.31
CA PRO A 362 0.86 -8.99 1.35
C PRO A 362 1.78 -8.22 0.40
N ILE A 363 1.19 -7.33 -0.38
CA ILE A 363 1.92 -6.32 -1.16
C ILE A 363 1.64 -4.98 -0.49
N VAL A 364 2.68 -4.29 -0.05
CA VAL A 364 2.57 -2.98 0.58
C VAL A 364 3.52 -2.03 -0.14
N TYR A 365 2.99 -0.88 -0.55
CA TYR A 365 3.77 0.23 -1.08
C TYR A 365 4.05 1.24 0.02
N ALA A 366 5.30 1.70 0.10
CA ALA A 366 5.71 2.87 0.85
C ALA A 366 6.31 3.88 -0.13
N ASN A 367 5.63 5.02 -0.34
CA ASN A 367 5.96 6.00 -1.39
C ASN A 367 6.11 5.35 -2.79
N GLY A 368 5.18 4.45 -3.14
CA GLY A 368 5.17 3.73 -4.42
C GLY A 368 6.17 2.58 -4.54
N LYS A 369 7.02 2.32 -3.53
CA LYS A 369 7.97 1.20 -3.53
C LYS A 369 7.47 0.04 -2.68
N ILE A 370 7.58 -1.18 -3.18
CA ILE A 370 7.21 -2.38 -2.42
C ILE A 370 8.15 -2.52 -1.22
N VAL A 371 7.57 -2.74 -0.05
CA VAL A 371 8.29 -3.10 1.19
C VAL A 371 7.89 -4.50 1.64
N HIS A 372 8.84 -5.23 2.21
CA HIS A 372 8.67 -6.61 2.65
C HIS A 372 8.66 -6.76 4.18
N SER A 373 8.99 -5.70 4.91
CA SER A 373 8.91 -5.69 6.37
C SER A 373 8.64 -4.28 6.92
N ARG A 374 8.08 -4.22 8.14
CA ARG A 374 7.89 -2.98 8.91
C ARG A 374 9.15 -2.11 9.05
N TRP A 375 10.34 -2.71 8.99
CA TRP A 375 11.62 -2.02 9.17
C TRP A 375 12.13 -1.34 7.90
N GLU A 376 11.53 -1.63 6.75
CA GLU A 376 11.87 -1.02 5.46
C GLU A 376 11.07 0.25 5.17
N VAL A 377 10.02 0.51 5.96
CA VAL A 377 9.14 1.67 5.76
C VAL A 377 9.93 2.95 6.06
N PRO A 378 10.10 3.86 5.08
CA PRO A 378 10.78 5.12 5.32
C PRO A 378 9.99 6.00 6.30
N TYR A 379 10.72 6.87 7.00
CA TYR A 379 10.12 7.89 7.84
C TYR A 379 9.16 8.77 7.04
N ALA A 380 7.99 9.06 7.61
CA ALA A 380 6.91 9.83 6.98
C ALA A 380 6.40 9.28 5.62
N ALA A 381 6.65 8.01 5.31
CA ALA A 381 6.16 7.42 4.07
C ALA A 381 4.63 7.36 4.03
N HIS A 382 4.07 7.58 2.84
CA HIS A 382 2.71 7.23 2.50
C HIS A 382 2.62 5.73 2.25
N ILE A 383 1.76 5.03 3.00
CA ILE A 383 1.69 3.57 3.02
C ILE A 383 0.35 3.11 2.42
N GLN A 384 0.43 2.29 1.39
CA GLN A 384 -0.72 1.71 0.72
C GLN A 384 -0.64 0.19 0.75
N ILE A 385 -1.71 -0.47 1.18
CA ILE A 385 -1.82 -1.92 1.27
C ILE A 385 -2.64 -2.42 0.08
N VAL A 386 -2.09 -3.31 -0.74
CA VAL A 386 -2.87 -3.96 -1.79
C VAL A 386 -3.88 -4.93 -1.18
N VAL A 387 -5.16 -4.70 -1.46
CA VAL A 387 -6.26 -5.60 -1.05
C VAL A 387 -6.86 -6.37 -2.23
N GLY A 388 -6.52 -6.00 -3.45
CA GLY A 388 -7.00 -6.65 -4.66
C GLY A 388 -6.24 -6.21 -5.91
N HIS A 389 -6.40 -6.98 -6.98
CA HIS A 389 -5.92 -6.60 -8.31
C HIS A 389 -7.09 -6.07 -9.12
N PHE A 390 -6.87 -5.04 -9.92
CA PHE A 390 -7.87 -4.68 -10.92
C PHE A 390 -8.02 -5.86 -11.89
N VAL A 391 -9.26 -6.17 -12.25
CA VAL A 391 -9.58 -7.33 -13.09
C VAL A 391 -8.99 -7.16 -14.50
N ASP A 392 -8.66 -5.93 -14.86
CA ASP A 392 -7.96 -5.63 -16.10
C ASP A 392 -6.44 -5.92 -16.10
N GLY A 393 -5.90 -6.35 -14.96
CA GLY A 393 -4.47 -6.62 -14.79
C GLY A 393 -3.60 -5.36 -14.66
N THR A 394 -4.18 -4.15 -14.65
CA THR A 394 -3.43 -2.90 -14.60
C THR A 394 -3.53 -2.25 -13.23
N GLY A 395 -2.55 -2.53 -12.37
CA GLY A 395 -2.46 -1.96 -11.03
C GLY A 395 -3.29 -2.69 -9.98
N HIS A 396 -3.53 -1.99 -8.86
CA HIS A 396 -4.00 -2.59 -7.62
C HIS A 396 -5.11 -1.77 -6.97
N ALA A 397 -6.11 -2.45 -6.42
CA ALA A 397 -7.00 -1.85 -5.43
C ALA A 397 -6.25 -1.79 -4.09
N VAL A 398 -6.03 -0.57 -3.58
CA VAL A 398 -5.24 -0.33 -2.38
C VAL A 398 -6.07 0.24 -1.24
N TYR A 399 -5.82 -0.21 -0.02
CA TYR A 399 -6.21 0.47 1.21
C TYR A 399 -5.10 1.45 1.57
N ASP A 400 -5.40 2.74 1.56
CA ASP A 400 -4.49 3.77 2.03
C ASP A 400 -4.42 3.70 3.57
N LEU A 401 -3.33 3.15 4.10
CA LEU A 401 -3.13 3.12 5.56
C LEU A 401 -2.88 4.54 6.08
N GLY A 402 -2.26 5.41 5.28
CA GLY A 402 -2.00 6.79 5.61
C GLY A 402 -0.52 7.19 5.50
N GLY A 403 -0.22 8.39 5.97
CA GLY A 403 1.11 9.02 5.88
C GLY A 403 1.17 10.23 6.81
N ALA A 404 1.84 11.31 6.39
CA ALA A 404 1.94 12.55 7.17
C ALA A 404 0.59 13.08 7.71
N ALA A 405 -0.50 12.85 6.98
CA ALA A 405 -1.84 13.28 7.35
C ALA A 405 -2.52 12.41 8.45
N GLY A 406 -1.89 11.35 8.92
CA GLY A 406 -2.45 10.40 9.88
C GLY A 406 -2.70 9.01 9.31
N VAL A 407 -3.28 8.14 10.13
CA VAL A 407 -3.77 6.81 9.74
C VAL A 407 -5.22 6.93 9.30
N MET A 408 -5.57 6.37 8.15
CA MET A 408 -6.92 6.52 7.58
C MET A 408 -7.85 5.42 8.08
N SER A 409 -9.09 5.79 8.38
CA SER A 409 -10.19 4.84 8.58
C SER A 409 -10.76 4.40 7.23
N GLY A 410 -11.60 3.36 7.22
CA GLY A 410 -12.23 2.85 6.01
C GLY A 410 -13.54 2.11 6.25
N TYR A 411 -14.29 1.86 5.18
CA TYR A 411 -15.56 1.15 5.19
C TYR A 411 -15.61 0.05 4.12
N VAL A 412 -16.05 -1.14 4.49
CA VAL A 412 -16.22 -2.29 3.59
C VAL A 412 -17.69 -2.72 3.54
N LEU A 413 -18.32 -2.52 2.39
CA LEU A 413 -19.69 -2.98 2.13
C LEU A 413 -19.68 -4.25 1.30
N ALA A 414 -20.34 -5.31 1.74
CA ALA A 414 -20.55 -6.50 0.91
C ALA A 414 -21.80 -7.26 1.31
N GLY A 415 -22.48 -7.89 0.35
CA GLY A 415 -23.51 -8.86 0.65
C GLY A 415 -22.92 -10.20 1.11
N THR A 416 -23.78 -11.09 1.59
CA THR A 416 -23.40 -12.47 1.91
C THR A 416 -22.75 -13.15 0.70
N GLY A 417 -21.55 -13.73 0.89
CA GLY A 417 -20.76 -14.33 -0.19
C GLY A 417 -20.08 -13.33 -1.13
N GLY A 418 -20.15 -12.03 -0.82
CA GLY A 418 -19.51 -10.96 -1.60
C GLY A 418 -17.98 -10.90 -1.44
N GLY A 419 -17.42 -11.53 -0.40
CA GLY A 419 -15.98 -11.60 -0.15
C GLY A 419 -15.45 -10.69 0.97
N LYS A 420 -16.34 -10.11 1.80
CA LYS A 420 -15.97 -9.23 2.94
C LYS A 420 -14.91 -9.82 3.85
N SER A 421 -15.16 -11.02 4.38
CA SER A 421 -14.23 -11.68 5.30
C SER A 421 -12.86 -11.94 4.66
N VAL A 422 -12.83 -12.26 3.36
CA VAL A 422 -11.56 -12.47 2.63
C VAL A 422 -10.79 -11.16 2.52
N LEU A 423 -11.45 -10.05 2.17
CA LEU A 423 -10.84 -8.72 2.12
C LEU A 423 -10.26 -8.32 3.48
N LEU A 424 -11.04 -8.46 4.55
CA LEU A 424 -10.58 -8.15 5.91
C LEU A 424 -9.38 -9.01 6.31
N ASN A 425 -9.34 -10.28 5.90
CA ASN A 425 -8.21 -11.16 6.17
C ASN A 425 -6.96 -10.74 5.40
N VAL A 426 -7.07 -10.41 4.11
CA VAL A 426 -5.96 -9.90 3.29
C VAL A 426 -5.38 -8.62 3.90
N LEU A 427 -6.25 -7.69 4.28
CA LEU A 427 -5.87 -6.45 4.96
C LEU A 427 -5.15 -6.75 6.28
N ALA A 428 -5.68 -7.64 7.10
CA ALA A 428 -5.09 -8.00 8.38
C ALA A 428 -3.70 -8.64 8.27
N VAL A 429 -3.47 -9.47 7.24
CA VAL A 429 -2.14 -10.04 6.97
C VAL A 429 -1.12 -8.94 6.68
N ALA A 430 -1.49 -7.94 5.86
CA ALA A 430 -0.61 -6.82 5.57
C ALA A 430 -0.39 -5.90 6.79
N LEU A 431 -1.44 -5.61 7.56
CA LEU A 431 -1.34 -4.87 8.82
C LEU A 431 -0.40 -5.58 9.81
N ARG A 432 -0.47 -6.91 9.87
CA ARG A 432 0.43 -7.74 10.70
C ARG A 432 1.87 -7.65 10.23
N MET A 433 2.12 -7.72 8.92
CA MET A 433 3.47 -7.52 8.35
C MET A 433 4.05 -6.14 8.73
N LEU A 434 3.19 -5.12 8.75
CA LEU A 434 3.51 -3.77 9.18
C LEU A 434 3.55 -3.60 10.71
N GLY A 435 3.38 -4.66 11.50
CA GLY A 435 3.40 -4.56 12.96
C GLY A 435 2.36 -3.61 13.54
N VAL A 436 1.23 -3.42 12.85
CA VAL A 436 0.08 -2.67 13.36
C VAL A 436 -0.60 -3.49 14.45
N TYR A 437 -0.99 -2.85 15.55
CA TYR A 437 -1.77 -3.49 16.61
C TYR A 437 -3.23 -3.62 16.18
N ILE A 438 -3.75 -4.84 16.15
CA ILE A 438 -5.08 -5.14 15.59
C ILE A 438 -6.03 -5.51 16.72
N ILE A 439 -7.05 -4.68 16.93
CA ILE A 439 -8.21 -5.06 17.73
C ILE A 439 -9.32 -5.49 16.77
N TYR A 440 -9.83 -6.71 16.93
CA TYR A 440 -10.93 -7.22 16.13
C TYR A 440 -12.21 -7.30 16.97
N ALA A 441 -13.28 -6.65 16.53
CA ALA A 441 -14.60 -6.79 17.11
C ALA A 441 -15.55 -7.39 16.07
N ASP A 442 -16.35 -8.38 16.48
CA ASP A 442 -17.29 -9.04 15.57
C ASP A 442 -18.70 -9.06 16.16
N GLY A 443 -19.63 -8.45 15.42
CA GLY A 443 -21.05 -8.46 15.73
C GLY A 443 -21.66 -9.86 15.88
N GLN A 444 -21.07 -10.88 15.28
CA GLN A 444 -21.50 -12.28 15.32
C GLN A 444 -20.56 -13.18 16.16
N ASN A 445 -19.85 -12.61 17.14
CA ASN A 445 -19.02 -13.35 18.10
C ASN A 445 -17.85 -14.13 17.46
N GLY A 446 -17.34 -13.64 16.33
CA GLY A 446 -16.16 -14.17 15.65
C GLY A 446 -16.48 -15.22 14.58
N SER A 447 -17.75 -15.45 14.26
CA SER A 447 -18.12 -16.36 13.17
C SER A 447 -17.82 -15.81 11.78
N SER A 448 -17.70 -14.48 11.65
CA SER A 448 -17.52 -13.80 10.37
C SER A 448 -16.11 -14.00 9.81
N SER A 449 -15.10 -13.99 10.69
CA SER A 449 -13.73 -14.40 10.38
C SER A 449 -13.09 -15.12 11.57
N PRO A 450 -13.07 -16.47 11.56
CA PRO A 450 -12.36 -17.26 12.57
C PRO A 450 -10.86 -16.98 12.61
N MET A 451 -10.26 -16.62 11.47
CA MET A 451 -8.84 -16.27 11.38
C MET A 451 -8.54 -15.00 12.19
N LEU A 452 -9.29 -13.92 11.93
CA LEU A 452 -9.10 -12.66 12.65
C LEU A 452 -9.33 -12.82 14.16
N LYS A 453 -10.35 -13.58 14.55
CA LYS A 453 -10.60 -13.92 15.96
C LYS A 453 -9.38 -14.52 16.67
N ARG A 454 -8.61 -15.36 15.97
CA ARG A 454 -7.44 -16.06 16.53
C ARG A 454 -6.14 -15.26 16.43
N ALA A 455 -6.02 -14.42 15.41
CA ALA A 455 -4.75 -13.80 15.02
C ALA A 455 -4.66 -12.31 15.36
N ALA A 456 -5.79 -11.63 15.62
CA ALA A 456 -5.80 -10.27 16.17
C ALA A 456 -5.13 -10.25 17.56
N ASP A 457 -4.60 -9.10 17.95
CA ASP A 457 -3.96 -8.92 19.25
C ASP A 457 -5.00 -8.94 20.38
N GLU A 458 -6.19 -8.38 20.11
CA GLU A 458 -7.35 -8.46 21.01
C GLU A 458 -8.63 -8.77 20.22
N PHE A 459 -9.57 -9.45 20.88
CA PHE A 459 -10.87 -9.80 20.31
C PHE A 459 -12.03 -9.42 21.24
N TYR A 460 -13.06 -8.79 20.67
CA TYR A 460 -14.27 -8.39 21.37
C TYR A 460 -15.53 -8.85 20.65
N THR A 461 -16.58 -9.15 21.40
CA THR A 461 -17.90 -9.48 20.84
C THR A 461 -18.82 -8.27 20.82
N SER A 462 -20.05 -8.46 20.33
CA SER A 462 -21.15 -7.50 20.47
C SER A 462 -21.84 -7.54 21.84
N SER A 463 -21.23 -8.13 22.88
CA SER A 463 -21.79 -8.01 24.22
C SER A 463 -21.61 -6.58 24.77
N PRO A 464 -22.56 -6.04 25.55
CA PRO A 464 -22.43 -4.69 26.10
C PRO A 464 -21.14 -4.46 26.91
N ASP A 465 -20.70 -5.47 27.66
CA ASP A 465 -19.50 -5.41 28.49
C ASP A 465 -18.22 -5.40 27.62
N ASP A 466 -18.17 -6.23 26.57
CA ASP A 466 -17.06 -6.23 25.62
C ASP A 466 -16.99 -4.92 24.85
N VAL A 467 -18.13 -4.37 24.42
CA VAL A 467 -18.19 -3.09 23.71
C VAL A 467 -17.76 -1.93 24.62
N ALA A 468 -18.16 -1.94 25.89
CA ALA A 468 -17.70 -0.96 26.86
C ALA A 468 -16.19 -1.08 27.13
N THR A 469 -15.66 -2.30 27.15
CA THR A 469 -14.22 -2.56 27.31
C THR A 469 -13.43 -2.13 26.07
N LEU A 470 -13.93 -2.44 24.88
CA LEU A 470 -13.38 -1.97 23.60
C LEU A 470 -13.30 -0.44 23.58
N TRP A 471 -14.39 0.25 23.96
CA TRP A 471 -14.41 1.71 24.02
C TRP A 471 -13.39 2.27 25.03
N ALA A 472 -13.29 1.67 26.21
CA ALA A 472 -12.33 2.08 27.23
C ALA A 472 -10.88 1.90 26.75
N ARG A 473 -10.58 0.78 26.09
CA ARG A 473 -9.27 0.51 25.47
C ARG A 473 -8.93 1.52 24.39
N MET A 474 -9.86 1.81 23.49
CA MET A 474 -9.69 2.79 22.41
C MET A 474 -9.48 4.21 22.94
N SER A 475 -10.23 4.61 23.97
CA SER A 475 -10.12 5.93 24.59
C SER A 475 -8.78 6.08 25.30
N ALA A 476 -8.35 5.06 26.05
CA ALA A 476 -7.06 5.06 26.73
C ALA A 476 -5.87 5.14 25.75
N PHE A 477 -5.96 4.48 24.60
CA PHE A 477 -4.97 4.63 23.52
C PHE A 477 -4.88 6.08 23.05
N LEU A 478 -6.02 6.70 22.74
CA LEU A 478 -6.09 8.07 22.24
C LEU A 478 -5.54 9.07 23.27
N ASP A 479 -5.97 8.94 24.52
CA ASP A 479 -5.56 9.82 25.62
C ASP A 479 -4.06 9.73 25.88
N GLU A 480 -3.50 8.52 25.95
CA GLU A 480 -2.07 8.34 26.22
C GLU A 480 -1.21 8.85 25.07
N ARG A 481 -1.60 8.58 23.81
CA ARG A 481 -0.86 9.07 22.64
C ARG A 481 -0.96 10.58 22.49
N SER A 482 -2.09 11.18 22.86
CA SER A 482 -2.25 12.64 22.89
C SER A 482 -1.44 13.29 24.01
N ARG A 483 -1.41 12.66 25.19
CA ARG A 483 -0.61 13.08 26.34
C ARG A 483 0.88 12.99 26.07
N GLU A 484 1.34 11.93 25.43
CA GLU A 484 2.73 11.80 25.01
C GLU A 484 3.15 12.94 24.07
N LEU A 485 2.31 13.28 23.08
CA LEU A 485 2.56 14.41 22.18
C LEU A 485 2.59 15.76 22.90
N SER A 486 1.84 15.93 23.99
CA SER A 486 1.87 17.18 24.76
C SER A 486 3.05 17.26 25.74
N GLU A 487 3.51 16.13 26.28
CA GLU A 487 4.63 16.05 27.22
C GLU A 487 5.99 16.04 26.52
N ASP A 488 6.11 15.31 25.41
CA ASP A 488 7.35 15.19 24.64
C ASP A 488 7.44 16.30 23.59
N THR A 489 7.83 17.48 24.06
CA THR A 489 8.02 18.66 23.20
C THR A 489 9.04 18.44 22.07
N GLU A 490 9.99 17.50 22.23
CA GLU A 490 10.94 17.18 21.16
C GLU A 490 10.26 16.35 20.08
N LEU A 491 9.52 15.31 20.45
CA LEU A 491 8.70 14.52 19.53
C LEU A 491 7.65 15.38 18.83
N ALA A 492 6.95 16.26 19.57
CA ALA A 492 5.96 17.18 19.01
C ALA A 492 6.58 18.09 17.94
N ARG A 493 7.79 18.61 18.20
CA ARG A 493 8.54 19.43 17.25
C ARG A 493 9.08 18.63 16.07
N GLN A 494 9.45 17.36 16.28
CA GLN A 494 9.91 16.47 15.20
C GLN A 494 8.77 16.10 14.26
N LEU A 495 7.58 15.86 14.81
CA LEU A 495 6.38 15.52 14.05
C LEU A 495 5.74 16.75 13.37
N ASP A 496 5.92 17.94 13.92
CA ASP A 496 5.38 19.20 13.37
C ASP A 496 3.87 19.13 13.06
N GLY A 497 3.11 18.51 13.98
CA GLY A 497 1.68 18.30 13.84
C GLY A 497 1.25 17.23 12.82
N GLN A 498 2.22 16.49 12.26
CA GLN A 498 2.02 15.36 11.35
C GLN A 498 2.07 14.01 12.10
N TYR A 499 1.62 12.97 11.42
CA TYR A 499 1.80 11.59 11.87
C TYR A 499 2.88 10.91 11.03
N HIS A 500 3.83 10.24 11.66
CA HIS A 500 4.80 9.41 10.96
C HIS A 500 4.72 7.99 11.48
N TYR A 501 4.65 7.04 10.56
CA TYR A 501 4.66 5.63 10.90
C TYR A 501 5.98 5.26 11.60
N ASP A 502 5.87 4.59 12.74
CA ASP A 502 7.00 4.09 13.52
C ASP A 502 6.68 2.67 14.02
N PRO A 503 7.47 1.64 13.63
CA PRO A 503 7.30 0.28 14.13
C PRO A 503 7.47 0.13 15.65
N HIS A 504 8.20 1.03 16.30
CA HIS A 504 8.38 1.05 17.76
C HIS A 504 7.21 1.71 18.49
N ARG A 505 6.44 2.53 17.78
CA ARG A 505 5.24 3.22 18.24
C ARG A 505 4.09 2.85 17.31
N PRO A 506 3.73 1.55 17.24
CA PRO A 506 2.90 1.03 16.16
C PRO A 506 1.51 1.70 16.14
N PRO A 507 0.90 1.82 14.96
CA PRO A 507 -0.49 2.24 14.84
C PRO A 507 -1.45 1.24 15.47
N LEU A 508 -2.65 1.72 15.83
CA LEU A 508 -3.78 0.91 16.27
C LEU A 508 -4.83 0.87 15.16
N MET A 509 -5.16 -0.33 14.67
CA MET A 509 -6.28 -0.56 13.77
C MET A 509 -7.37 -1.35 14.48
N VAL A 510 -8.57 -0.76 14.58
CA VAL A 510 -9.75 -1.45 15.12
C VAL A 510 -10.64 -1.88 13.95
N ILE A 511 -10.71 -3.19 13.72
CA ILE A 511 -11.56 -3.79 12.69
C ILE A 511 -12.87 -4.23 13.34
N ILE A 512 -13.98 -3.63 12.92
CA ILE A 512 -15.32 -3.98 13.41
C ILE A 512 -16.11 -4.62 12.27
N ASP A 513 -16.28 -5.94 12.35
CA ASP A 513 -17.14 -6.69 11.43
C ASP A 513 -18.59 -6.71 11.94
N GLU A 514 -19.54 -6.62 11.02
CA GLU A 514 -20.97 -6.45 11.29
C GLU A 514 -21.22 -5.22 12.19
N CYS A 515 -20.60 -4.10 11.78
CA CYS A 515 -20.46 -2.91 12.59
C CYS A 515 -21.78 -2.30 13.07
N HIS A 516 -22.89 -2.48 12.34
CA HIS A 516 -24.22 -2.03 12.77
C HIS A 516 -24.61 -2.58 14.12
N ARG A 517 -24.17 -3.80 14.48
CA ARG A 517 -24.48 -4.39 15.78
C ARG A 517 -23.86 -3.62 16.93
N ILE A 518 -22.69 -3.02 16.74
CA ILE A 518 -22.02 -2.23 17.76
C ILE A 518 -22.43 -0.75 17.66
N ALA A 519 -22.41 -0.18 16.45
CA ALA A 519 -22.66 1.24 16.25
C ALA A 519 -24.10 1.66 16.64
N THR A 520 -25.09 0.77 16.52
CA THR A 520 -26.48 1.05 16.93
C THR A 520 -26.73 0.88 18.42
N MET A 521 -25.79 0.27 19.17
CA MET A 521 -25.96 0.09 20.61
C MET A 521 -26.01 1.43 21.31
N ARG A 522 -26.91 1.51 22.29
CA ARG A 522 -27.03 2.66 23.18
C ARG A 522 -25.77 2.78 24.02
N PHE A 523 -25.22 3.99 24.10
CA PHE A 523 -24.08 4.25 24.96
C PHE A 523 -24.53 4.24 26.44
N PRO A 524 -23.77 3.66 27.37
CA PRO A 524 -24.14 3.66 28.78
C PRO A 524 -23.97 5.05 29.40
N GLY A 525 -24.95 5.47 30.21
CA GLY A 525 -24.80 6.64 31.09
C GLY A 525 -24.15 6.25 32.42
N PRO A 526 -23.61 7.22 33.18
CA PRO A 526 -23.10 6.95 34.52
C PRO A 526 -24.26 6.49 35.42
N ILE A 527 -24.02 5.44 36.23
CA ILE A 527 -25.01 4.96 37.19
C ILE A 527 -24.80 5.69 38.52
N ASP A 528 -25.85 6.34 39.02
CA ASP A 528 -25.81 7.00 40.32
C ASP A 528 -25.86 5.98 41.48
N GLU A 529 -25.66 6.47 42.71
CA GLU A 529 -25.71 5.66 43.94
C GLU A 529 -27.04 4.92 44.16
N ASN A 530 -28.11 5.33 43.46
CA ASN A 530 -29.44 4.74 43.53
C ASN A 530 -29.73 3.78 42.37
N GLY A 531 -28.74 3.47 41.54
CA GLY A 531 -28.89 2.59 40.38
C GLY A 531 -29.59 3.25 39.19
N LYS A 532 -29.78 4.57 39.20
CA LYS A 532 -30.41 5.31 38.11
C LYS A 532 -29.35 5.80 37.14
N GLU A 533 -29.60 5.58 35.85
CA GLU A 533 -28.73 6.01 34.78
C GLU A 533 -28.85 7.53 34.55
N GLY A 534 -27.72 8.22 34.64
CA GLY A 534 -27.56 9.63 34.40
C GLY A 534 -27.54 10.00 32.90
N PRO A 535 -27.25 11.28 32.59
CA PRO A 535 -27.12 11.73 31.21
C PRO A 535 -25.94 11.03 30.54
N ARG A 536 -26.15 10.57 29.30
CA ARG A 536 -25.10 9.93 28.51
C ARG A 536 -24.24 10.98 27.85
N GLU A 537 -22.97 10.65 27.68
CA GLU A 537 -22.04 11.43 26.86
C GLU A 537 -22.44 11.36 25.37
N TYR A 538 -22.79 10.15 24.91
CA TYR A 538 -23.24 9.90 23.54
C TYR A 538 -24.60 9.20 23.51
N GLU A 539 -25.38 9.36 22.44
CA GLU A 539 -26.65 8.63 22.31
C GLU A 539 -26.40 7.15 22.01
N LYS A 540 -25.56 6.88 21.01
CA LYS A 540 -25.17 5.54 20.56
C LYS A 540 -23.64 5.46 20.42
N TYR A 541 -23.11 4.23 20.41
CA TYR A 541 -21.70 4.00 20.13
C TYR A 541 -21.27 4.51 18.75
N GLY A 542 -22.15 4.58 17.76
CA GLY A 542 -21.85 5.20 16.46
C GLY A 542 -21.38 6.66 16.58
N ASN A 543 -21.93 7.44 17.52
CA ASN A 543 -21.47 8.81 17.76
C ASN A 543 -20.08 8.83 18.42
N ALA A 544 -19.87 7.96 19.41
CA ALA A 544 -18.60 7.81 20.13
C ALA A 544 -17.46 7.36 19.18
N LEU A 545 -17.71 6.34 18.37
CA LEU A 545 -16.79 5.86 17.33
C LEU A 545 -16.51 6.94 16.28
N GLY A 546 -17.50 7.75 15.92
CA GLY A 546 -17.32 8.88 14.99
C GLY A 546 -16.40 9.95 15.55
N PHE A 547 -16.54 10.30 16.82
CA PHE A 547 -15.60 11.17 17.52
C PHE A 547 -14.19 10.56 17.50
N TRP A 548 -14.06 9.31 17.95
CA TRP A 548 -12.77 8.64 18.03
C TRP A 548 -12.05 8.58 16.69
N ALA A 549 -12.74 8.16 15.61
CA ALA A 549 -12.13 8.01 14.28
C ALA A 549 -11.52 9.31 13.71
N SER A 550 -12.11 10.46 14.05
CA SER A 550 -11.59 11.75 13.61
C SER A 550 -10.41 12.25 14.45
N GLU A 551 -10.42 12.02 15.78
CA GLU A 551 -9.36 12.50 16.68
C GLU A 551 -8.14 11.58 16.65
N SER A 552 -8.34 10.27 16.47
CA SER A 552 -7.27 9.27 16.54
C SER A 552 -6.36 9.22 15.32
N ARG A 553 -6.79 9.80 14.19
CA ARG A 553 -6.03 9.81 12.92
C ARG A 553 -4.59 10.28 13.10
N LYS A 554 -4.36 11.39 13.82
CA LYS A 554 -3.00 11.95 14.04
C LYS A 554 -2.21 11.24 15.14
N THR A 555 -2.89 10.51 16.02
CA THR A 555 -2.25 9.74 17.11
C THR A 555 -1.91 8.32 16.71
N GLY A 556 -2.30 7.90 15.49
CA GLY A 556 -2.01 6.59 14.93
C GLY A 556 -3.14 5.58 15.07
N GLY A 557 -4.36 6.01 15.38
CA GLY A 557 -5.55 5.17 15.45
C GLY A 557 -6.44 5.27 14.21
N ALA A 558 -7.05 4.16 13.81
CA ALA A 558 -8.05 4.13 12.74
C ALA A 558 -9.08 3.00 12.92
N LEU A 559 -10.23 3.16 12.25
CA LEU A 559 -11.31 2.17 12.20
C LEU A 559 -11.43 1.56 10.80
N VAL A 560 -11.58 0.25 10.73
CA VAL A 560 -12.12 -0.45 9.55
C VAL A 560 -13.48 -1.01 9.92
N LEU A 561 -14.53 -0.40 9.38
CA LEU A 561 -15.88 -0.87 9.60
C LEU A 561 -16.34 -1.72 8.42
N ALA A 562 -16.98 -2.84 8.70
CA ALA A 562 -17.43 -3.75 7.66
C ALA A 562 -18.86 -4.21 7.92
N ASP A 563 -19.70 -4.18 6.88
CA ASP A 563 -21.11 -4.53 7.01
C ASP A 563 -21.71 -5.18 5.76
N GLN A 564 -22.82 -5.88 5.97
CA GLN A 564 -23.70 -6.40 4.94
C GLN A 564 -25.03 -5.65 4.85
N ASP A 565 -25.19 -4.56 5.61
CA ASP A 565 -26.34 -3.67 5.50
C ASP A 565 -25.91 -2.26 5.04
N ILE A 566 -26.85 -1.54 4.42
CA ILE A 566 -26.67 -0.14 4.04
C ILE A 566 -27.93 0.65 4.33
N ASP A 567 -27.95 1.26 5.51
CA ASP A 567 -28.92 2.26 5.91
C ASP A 567 -28.19 3.52 6.39
N LEU A 568 -28.53 4.65 5.78
CA LEU A 568 -28.00 5.97 6.11
C LEU A 568 -28.28 6.34 7.58
N HIS A 569 -29.40 5.90 8.12
CA HIS A 569 -29.87 6.28 9.45
C HIS A 569 -29.51 5.26 10.53
N ASP A 570 -29.31 3.99 10.17
CA ASP A 570 -29.19 2.92 11.16
C ASP A 570 -27.82 2.22 11.14
N THR A 571 -27.21 1.92 10.00
CA THR A 571 -26.00 1.05 9.95
C THR A 571 -24.83 1.58 10.78
N LEU A 572 -24.61 2.90 10.82
CA LEU A 572 -23.55 3.53 11.61
C LEU A 572 -24.08 4.23 12.86
N GLY A 573 -25.22 3.78 13.39
CA GLY A 573 -25.91 4.41 14.51
C GLY A 573 -26.45 5.81 14.18
N GLY A 574 -26.60 6.15 12.90
CA GLY A 574 -27.00 7.48 12.42
C GLY A 574 -25.90 8.55 12.52
N SER A 575 -24.67 8.15 12.85
CA SER A 575 -23.55 9.08 13.03
C SER A 575 -23.00 9.57 11.69
N GLU A 576 -23.27 10.83 11.37
CA GLU A 576 -22.71 11.50 10.20
C GLU A 576 -21.19 11.62 10.28
N ARG A 577 -20.66 11.92 11.47
CA ARG A 577 -19.21 12.01 11.70
C ARG A 577 -18.50 10.69 11.42
N LEU A 578 -19.08 9.56 11.87
CA LEU A 578 -18.52 8.24 11.58
C LEU A 578 -18.56 7.93 10.08
N ARG A 579 -19.70 8.19 9.42
CA ARG A 579 -19.86 8.02 7.98
C ARG A 579 -18.86 8.84 7.18
N SER A 580 -18.66 10.11 7.53
CA SER A 580 -17.67 10.98 6.89
C SER A 580 -16.24 10.44 7.08
N ALA A 581 -15.89 10.01 8.30
CA ALA A 581 -14.57 9.47 8.61
C ALA A 581 -14.25 8.14 7.91
N THR A 582 -15.24 7.28 7.67
CA THR A 582 -15.01 5.94 7.08
C THR A 582 -15.42 5.84 5.62
N SER A 583 -16.60 6.33 5.25
CA SER A 583 -17.19 6.17 3.91
C SER A 583 -16.93 7.37 3.00
N GLY A 584 -16.61 8.54 3.56
CA GLY A 584 -16.08 9.70 2.82
C GLY A 584 -14.57 9.64 2.59
N SER A 585 -13.92 8.54 2.96
CA SER A 585 -12.48 8.33 2.78
C SER A 585 -12.18 7.63 1.46
N GLN A 586 -10.91 7.69 1.02
CA GLN A 586 -10.39 6.88 -0.09
C GLN A 586 -10.43 5.36 0.16
N ASN A 587 -10.77 4.94 1.38
CA ASN A 587 -10.89 3.56 1.82
C ASN A 587 -12.34 3.05 1.87
N LEU A 588 -13.18 3.51 0.94
CA LEU A 588 -14.49 2.92 0.71
C LEU A 588 -14.39 1.74 -0.27
N PHE A 589 -14.55 0.53 0.24
CA PHE A 589 -14.58 -0.70 -0.54
C PHE A 589 -16.01 -1.22 -0.65
N THR A 590 -16.45 -1.43 -1.87
CA THR A 590 -17.75 -2.06 -2.15
C THR A 590 -17.52 -3.36 -2.87
N LEU A 591 -18.15 -4.42 -2.41
CA LEU A 591 -18.14 -5.75 -3.03
C LEU A 591 -19.55 -6.07 -3.51
N ARG A 592 -19.73 -7.23 -4.15
CA ARG A 592 -21.07 -7.69 -4.57
C ARG A 592 -22.07 -7.51 -3.44
N PHE A 593 -23.08 -6.69 -3.69
CA PHE A 593 -24.13 -6.36 -2.74
C PHE A 593 -25.43 -6.18 -3.52
N THR A 594 -26.49 -6.87 -3.11
CA THR A 594 -27.80 -6.75 -3.74
C THR A 594 -28.68 -5.89 -2.82
N PRO A 595 -28.77 -4.57 -3.05
CA PRO A 595 -29.56 -3.71 -2.19
C PRO A 595 -31.04 -4.12 -2.23
N LYS A 596 -31.70 -4.12 -1.06
CA LYS A 596 -33.18 -4.11 -0.97
C LYS A 596 -33.73 -2.68 -1.10
N THR A 597 -32.92 -1.68 -0.75
CA THR A 597 -33.17 -0.24 -0.90
C THR A 597 -31.81 0.44 -1.10
N ARG A 598 -31.66 1.31 -2.11
CA ARG A 598 -30.43 2.10 -2.31
C ARG A 598 -30.47 3.30 -1.36
N GLY A 599 -30.05 3.12 -0.12
CA GLY A 599 -29.85 4.20 0.85
C GLY A 599 -28.52 4.93 0.60
N GLY A 600 -28.51 6.26 0.75
CA GLY A 600 -27.46 7.19 0.30
C GLY A 600 -26.08 7.13 1.00
N MET A 601 -25.60 5.96 1.41
CA MET A 601 -24.24 5.78 1.93
C MET A 601 -23.19 5.61 0.83
N LEU A 602 -23.59 5.26 -0.39
CA LEU A 602 -22.68 5.14 -1.54
C LEU A 602 -22.64 6.47 -2.31
N PRO A 603 -21.47 6.89 -2.82
CA PRO A 603 -21.35 8.04 -3.71
C PRO A 603 -22.29 7.93 -4.92
N ASN A 604 -22.77 9.08 -5.39
CA ASN A 604 -23.51 9.16 -6.66
C ASN A 604 -22.63 8.59 -7.78
N GLY A 605 -23.22 7.82 -8.69
CA GLY A 605 -22.48 7.17 -9.79
C GLY A 605 -21.82 5.83 -9.42
N THR A 606 -21.93 5.35 -8.17
CA THR A 606 -21.38 4.02 -7.82
C THR A 606 -21.93 2.93 -8.75
N PRO A 607 -21.07 2.11 -9.39
CA PRO A 607 -21.50 1.06 -10.30
C PRO A 607 -22.45 0.05 -9.64
N ASN A 608 -23.24 -0.65 -10.45
CA ASN A 608 -24.25 -1.57 -9.93
C ASN A 608 -23.64 -2.80 -9.22
N LEU A 609 -23.56 -2.74 -7.89
CA LEU A 609 -22.99 -3.80 -7.05
C LEU A 609 -23.72 -5.15 -7.14
N GLY A 610 -25.02 -5.14 -7.47
CA GLY A 610 -25.80 -6.38 -7.60
C GLY A 610 -25.47 -7.18 -8.86
N ALA A 611 -24.81 -6.56 -9.83
CA ALA A 611 -24.35 -7.20 -11.04
C ALA A 611 -22.95 -7.83 -10.93
N LEU A 612 -22.24 -7.58 -9.83
CA LEU A 612 -20.90 -8.12 -9.61
C LEU A 612 -20.93 -9.66 -9.45
N PRO A 613 -19.91 -10.39 -9.91
CA PRO A 613 -19.81 -11.82 -9.64
C PRO A 613 -19.54 -12.12 -8.16
N PHE A 614 -19.72 -13.37 -7.76
CA PHE A 614 -19.45 -13.80 -6.39
C PHE A 614 -17.94 -13.90 -6.09
N GLY A 615 -17.61 -13.89 -4.80
CA GLY A 615 -16.32 -14.34 -4.29
C GLY A 615 -15.25 -13.27 -4.08
N GLY A 616 -15.59 -11.96 -4.02
CA GLY A 616 -14.60 -10.90 -3.80
C GLY A 616 -14.42 -9.91 -4.95
N PHE A 617 -15.37 -9.79 -5.88
CA PHE A 617 -15.35 -8.69 -6.86
C PHE A 617 -15.96 -7.42 -6.27
N GLY A 618 -15.37 -6.26 -6.61
CA GLY A 618 -15.77 -4.98 -6.05
C GLY A 618 -15.32 -3.74 -6.82
N TYR A 619 -15.70 -2.57 -6.30
CA TYR A 619 -15.30 -1.23 -6.73
C TYR A 619 -14.85 -0.39 -5.54
N ARG A 620 -14.04 0.64 -5.80
CA ARG A 620 -13.59 1.63 -4.80
C ARG A 620 -14.18 3.01 -5.12
N PRO A 621 -15.48 3.24 -4.92
CA PRO A 621 -16.15 4.44 -5.41
C PRO A 621 -15.72 5.75 -4.73
N GLY A 622 -15.01 5.68 -3.60
CA GLY A 622 -14.43 6.85 -2.93
C GLY A 622 -12.96 7.10 -3.25
N ALA A 623 -12.34 6.27 -4.11
CA ALA A 623 -10.95 6.41 -4.48
C ALA A 623 -10.78 7.47 -5.59
N ASP A 624 -9.75 8.30 -5.44
CA ASP A 624 -9.35 9.24 -6.51
C ASP A 624 -8.80 8.47 -7.72
N ASP A 625 -8.22 7.28 -7.48
CA ASP A 625 -7.69 6.40 -8.50
C ASP A 625 -8.72 5.35 -8.97
N ARG A 626 -9.21 5.52 -10.19
CA ARG A 626 -10.03 4.53 -10.92
C ARG A 626 -11.26 4.03 -10.14
N PRO A 627 -12.18 4.90 -9.68
CA PRO A 627 -13.30 4.53 -8.82
C PRO A 627 -14.30 3.53 -9.44
N SER A 628 -14.37 3.50 -10.77
CA SER A 628 -15.23 2.60 -11.56
C SER A 628 -14.53 1.31 -12.01
N ALA A 629 -13.24 1.14 -11.69
CA ALA A 629 -12.50 -0.07 -12.03
C ALA A 629 -12.89 -1.24 -11.14
N MET A 630 -13.28 -2.35 -11.78
CA MET A 630 -13.60 -3.57 -11.05
C MET A 630 -12.30 -4.20 -10.56
N TYR A 631 -12.21 -4.45 -9.26
CA TYR A 631 -11.12 -5.22 -8.66
C TYR A 631 -11.62 -6.56 -8.14
N ARG A 632 -10.66 -7.45 -7.90
CA ARG A 632 -10.86 -8.75 -7.31
C ARG A 632 -9.94 -8.93 -6.11
N VAL A 633 -10.53 -9.20 -4.96
CA VAL A 633 -9.81 -9.64 -3.76
C VAL A 633 -9.17 -11.00 -4.05
N PRO A 634 -7.89 -11.20 -3.70
CA PRO A 634 -7.23 -12.47 -3.93
C PRO A 634 -7.87 -13.58 -3.08
N SER A 635 -7.89 -14.78 -3.65
CA SER A 635 -8.28 -16.00 -2.97
C SER A 635 -7.21 -16.39 -1.98
N LEU A 636 -7.50 -16.16 -0.70
CA LEU A 636 -6.81 -16.85 0.39
C LEU A 636 -7.30 -18.30 0.36
N VAL A 637 -6.51 -19.23 -0.17
CA VAL A 637 -6.92 -20.63 -0.35
C VAL A 637 -7.40 -21.23 0.98
N TYR A 638 -8.68 -21.58 1.03
CA TYR A 638 -9.29 -22.40 2.06
C TYR A 638 -10.22 -23.39 1.35
N THR A 639 -9.80 -24.65 1.17
CA THR A 639 -10.69 -25.76 0.77
C THR A 639 -10.67 -26.89 1.80
N PRO A 640 -11.64 -26.89 2.72
CA PRO A 640 -12.17 -28.15 3.23
C PRO A 640 -13.51 -28.52 2.58
N GLU A 641 -14.19 -27.60 1.87
CA GLU A 641 -15.57 -27.79 1.41
C GLU A 641 -15.89 -27.08 0.07
N ASP A 642 -15.01 -27.06 -0.93
CA ASP A 642 -15.51 -26.81 -2.30
C ASP A 642 -16.08 -28.13 -2.86
N PRO A 643 -17.41 -28.29 -3.02
CA PRO A 643 -18.00 -29.49 -3.61
C PRO A 643 -17.62 -29.67 -5.09
N ARG A 644 -16.88 -28.73 -5.69
CA ARG A 644 -16.32 -28.81 -7.04
C ARG A 644 -14.82 -29.17 -7.07
N ASP A 645 -14.19 -29.33 -5.91
CA ASP A 645 -12.82 -29.85 -5.82
C ASP A 645 -12.84 -31.37 -6.08
N PRO A 646 -12.22 -31.87 -7.18
CA PRO A 646 -12.22 -33.29 -7.50
C PRO A 646 -11.44 -34.15 -6.50
N TYR A 647 -10.75 -33.57 -5.52
CA TYR A 647 -9.88 -34.30 -4.59
C TYR A 647 -10.37 -34.40 -3.14
N GLY A 648 -11.52 -33.84 -2.79
CA GLY A 648 -12.24 -34.08 -1.53
C GLY A 648 -11.43 -33.90 -0.22
N PRO A 649 -12.10 -34.04 0.94
CA PRO A 649 -11.45 -33.92 2.24
C PRO A 649 -10.68 -35.21 2.57
N GLY A 650 -9.52 -35.43 1.94
CA GLY A 650 -8.66 -36.58 2.27
C GLY A 650 -7.60 -37.01 1.25
N GLY A 651 -7.36 -36.26 0.16
CA GLY A 651 -6.37 -36.64 -0.85
C GLY A 651 -4.92 -36.70 -0.31
N PRO A 652 -4.12 -37.71 -0.72
CA PRO A 652 -2.76 -37.94 -0.21
C PRO A 652 -1.65 -37.02 -0.78
N ASP A 653 -1.98 -36.09 -1.69
CA ASP A 653 -1.02 -35.14 -2.30
C ASP A 653 -1.13 -33.73 -1.70
N ARG A 654 -1.09 -33.61 -0.36
CA ARG A 654 -1.13 -32.32 0.36
C ARG A 654 0.25 -31.77 0.72
N ASP A 655 1.25 -32.08 -0.09
CA ASP A 655 2.62 -31.58 0.07
C ASP A 655 2.93 -30.50 -0.99
N ALA A 656 3.34 -29.31 -0.50
CA ALA A 656 3.82 -28.12 -1.22
C ALA A 656 2.78 -27.06 -1.65
N GLY A 657 2.54 -26.05 -0.78
CA GLY A 657 2.30 -24.68 -1.24
C GLY A 657 0.99 -23.98 -0.86
N GLN A 658 0.04 -24.64 -0.16
CA GLN A 658 -1.23 -24.00 0.21
C GLN A 658 -1.25 -23.59 1.70
N ASP A 659 -0.86 -22.34 1.96
CA ASP A 659 -0.89 -21.78 3.30
C ASP A 659 -2.30 -21.30 3.67
N TYR A 660 -2.85 -21.84 4.75
CA TYR A 660 -4.08 -21.33 5.35
C TYR A 660 -3.92 -19.84 5.72
N PRO A 661 -5.01 -19.04 5.76
CA PRO A 661 -4.95 -17.64 6.20
C PRO A 661 -4.22 -17.45 7.55
N GLU A 662 -4.36 -18.43 8.45
CA GLU A 662 -3.68 -18.48 9.75
C GLU A 662 -2.16 -18.68 9.63
N VAL A 663 -1.72 -19.44 8.63
CA VAL A 663 -0.29 -19.62 8.33
C VAL A 663 0.29 -18.31 7.84
N TRP A 664 -0.43 -17.57 6.99
CA TRP A 664 -0.03 -16.23 6.55
C TRP A 664 0.14 -15.26 7.72
N MET A 665 -0.83 -15.18 8.64
CA MET A 665 -0.71 -14.34 9.83
C MET A 665 0.46 -14.77 10.73
N SER A 666 0.70 -16.08 10.88
CA SER A 666 1.76 -16.62 11.74
C SER A 666 3.19 -16.35 11.23
N ARG A 667 3.35 -15.96 9.96
CA ARG A 667 4.64 -15.57 9.37
C ARG A 667 5.16 -14.25 9.92
N TYR A 668 4.27 -13.43 10.48
CA TYR A 668 4.59 -12.10 10.96
C TYR A 668 4.40 -12.02 12.47
N GLU A 669 5.36 -11.41 13.15
CA GLU A 669 5.32 -11.25 14.60
C GLU A 669 4.16 -10.35 15.04
N PRO A 670 3.61 -10.60 16.23
CA PRO A 670 2.71 -9.64 16.86
C PRO A 670 3.24 -8.23 16.96
N ALA A 671 2.32 -7.27 16.89
CA ALA A 671 2.62 -5.91 17.26
C ALA A 671 2.78 -5.86 18.78
N GLU A 672 3.82 -5.19 19.25
CA GLU A 672 3.98 -4.88 20.66
C GLU A 672 3.76 -3.37 20.81
N LEU A 673 2.68 -2.99 21.49
CA LEU A 673 2.47 -1.60 21.88
C LEU A 673 3.61 -1.13 22.77
N ASP A 674 3.94 0.15 22.70
CA ASP A 674 4.88 0.75 23.65
C ASP A 674 4.34 0.62 25.09
N ASN A 675 5.25 0.51 26.06
CA ASN A 675 4.91 0.20 27.45
C ASN A 675 3.90 1.19 28.06
N ARG A 676 3.93 2.47 27.66
CA ARG A 676 3.04 3.50 28.18
C ARG A 676 1.62 3.27 27.68
N THR A 677 1.46 3.12 26.37
CA THR A 677 0.17 2.86 25.72
C THR A 677 -0.43 1.53 26.18
N ALA A 678 0.38 0.47 26.23
CA ALA A 678 -0.05 -0.84 26.74
C ALA A 678 -0.56 -0.76 28.18
N ALA A 679 0.18 -0.11 29.08
CA ALA A 679 -0.22 0.04 30.47
C ALA A 679 -1.51 0.87 30.63
N ALA A 680 -1.66 1.96 29.86
CA ALA A 680 -2.88 2.77 29.88
C ALA A 680 -4.11 1.96 29.45
N MET A 681 -3.98 1.19 28.36
CA MET A 681 -5.04 0.31 27.87
C MET A 681 -5.39 -0.80 28.88
N ASP A 682 -4.39 -1.39 29.54
CA ASP A 682 -4.61 -2.43 30.54
C ASP A 682 -5.34 -1.89 31.78
N VAL A 683 -4.95 -0.72 32.30
CA VAL A 683 -5.64 -0.07 33.43
C VAL A 683 -7.10 0.23 33.11
N ALA A 684 -7.38 0.72 31.89
CA ALA A 684 -8.74 1.02 31.46
C ALA A 684 -9.66 -0.22 31.45
N SER A 685 -9.11 -1.41 31.15
CA SER A 685 -9.86 -2.66 31.17
C SER A 685 -10.25 -3.17 32.57
N VAL A 686 -9.51 -2.77 33.61
CA VAL A 686 -9.80 -3.15 35.00
C VAL A 686 -10.74 -2.15 35.69
N GLY A 687 -10.73 -0.89 35.22
CA GLY A 687 -11.53 0.21 35.80
C GLY A 687 -13.05 0.12 35.58
N ASN A 688 -13.52 -0.66 34.61
CA ASN A 688 -14.93 -0.69 34.20
C ASN A 688 -15.91 -1.38 35.17
N ILE A 689 -15.50 -1.74 36.40
CA ILE A 689 -16.44 -2.12 37.48
C ILE A 689 -16.86 -0.90 38.32
N VAL A 690 -16.18 0.25 38.21
CA VAL A 690 -16.56 1.48 38.93
C VAL A 690 -16.29 2.69 38.02
N ALA A 691 -17.35 3.30 37.48
CA ALA A 691 -17.25 4.61 36.84
C ALA A 691 -16.46 5.56 37.75
N PRO A 692 -15.39 6.23 37.29
CA PRO A 692 -14.71 7.19 38.13
C PRO A 692 -15.66 8.35 38.40
N ALA A 693 -15.95 8.57 39.67
CA ALA A 693 -16.66 9.75 40.14
C ALA A 693 -15.90 11.00 39.71
N GLY A 694 -16.61 11.90 39.01
CA GLY A 694 -16.26 13.29 38.70
C GLY A 694 -14.82 13.74 39.00
N GLY A 695 -13.92 13.54 38.03
CA GLY A 695 -12.69 14.32 37.93
C GLY A 695 -12.95 15.53 37.03
N GLN A 696 -12.69 16.73 37.53
CA GLN A 696 -12.72 17.96 36.74
C GLN A 696 -11.89 17.79 35.46
N GLN A 697 -12.55 17.88 34.31
CA GLN A 697 -11.87 18.15 33.04
C GLN A 697 -11.20 19.53 33.16
N THR A 698 -9.87 19.54 33.27
CA THR A 698 -9.10 20.68 32.79
C THR A 698 -9.27 20.72 31.28
N GLU A 699 -9.97 21.73 30.78
CA GLU A 699 -10.03 22.05 29.36
C GLU A 699 -8.61 22.02 28.77
N PRO A 700 -8.35 21.23 27.72
CA PRO A 700 -7.16 21.47 26.91
C PRO A 700 -7.32 22.85 26.27
N GLN A 701 -6.40 23.76 26.59
CA GLN A 701 -6.32 25.05 25.90
C GLN A 701 -6.18 24.79 24.41
N LEU A 702 -7.24 25.10 23.66
CA LEU A 702 -7.24 25.21 22.21
C LEU A 702 -6.11 26.17 21.80
N PHE A 703 -5.02 25.64 21.28
CA PHE A 703 -4.07 26.43 20.52
C PHE A 703 -4.80 26.96 19.28
N ALA A 704 -4.88 28.28 19.17
CA ALA A 704 -5.42 28.96 18.01
C ALA A 704 -4.70 28.48 16.75
N VAL A 705 -5.43 27.78 15.89
CA VAL A 705 -5.06 27.57 14.49
C VAL A 705 -5.28 28.92 13.80
N PRO A 706 -4.30 29.50 13.09
CA PRO A 706 -4.57 30.67 12.26
C PRO A 706 -5.52 30.25 11.14
N ASP A 707 -6.61 31.01 10.98
CA ASP A 707 -7.72 30.82 10.04
C ASP A 707 -7.33 30.10 8.74
N ALA A 708 -7.69 28.81 8.65
CA ALA A 708 -7.84 28.15 7.37
C ALA A 708 -9.22 28.55 6.83
N THR A 709 -9.21 29.58 5.98
CA THR A 709 -10.38 30.03 5.21
C THR A 709 -11.11 28.82 4.60
N PRO A 710 -12.43 28.67 4.79
CA PRO A 710 -13.19 27.63 4.10
C PRO A 710 -13.11 27.89 2.59
N MET A 711 -12.69 26.89 1.82
CA MET A 711 -12.90 26.91 0.36
C MET A 711 -14.41 26.92 0.09
N HIS A 712 -14.93 28.10 -0.24
CA HIS A 712 -16.22 28.22 -0.91
C HIS A 712 -16.11 27.59 -2.30
N LEU A 713 -16.85 26.50 -2.55
CA LEU A 713 -17.22 26.11 -3.89
C LEU A 713 -18.01 27.27 -4.52
N PHE A 714 -17.47 27.85 -5.58
CA PHE A 714 -18.17 28.81 -6.42
C PHE A 714 -19.17 28.07 -7.31
N ASP A 715 -20.38 28.64 -7.37
CA ASP A 715 -21.44 28.34 -8.31
C ASP A 715 -21.24 29.26 -9.54
N ASP A 716 -21.32 28.68 -10.74
CA ASP A 716 -21.02 29.33 -12.02
C ASP A 716 -22.04 30.42 -12.41
N GLY A 717 -21.57 31.45 -13.12
CA GLY A 717 -22.47 32.38 -13.83
C GLY A 717 -21.84 33.64 -14.44
N ASP A 718 -21.29 33.49 -15.65
CA ASP A 718 -21.23 34.43 -16.79
C ASP A 718 -20.44 35.77 -16.76
N GLU A 719 -19.58 35.83 -17.81
CA GLU A 719 -19.31 36.94 -18.74
C GLU A 719 -18.26 38.06 -18.44
N LEU A 720 -17.31 38.10 -19.39
CA LEU A 720 -16.57 39.26 -19.98
C LEU A 720 -15.15 39.61 -19.47
N ALA A 721 -14.19 39.15 -20.27
CA ALA A 721 -13.02 39.81 -20.87
C ALA A 721 -12.27 40.99 -20.19
N ASP A 722 -10.95 40.89 -20.42
CA ASP A 722 -9.88 41.90 -20.50
C ASP A 722 -8.95 42.11 -19.29
N ASP A 723 -7.65 42.10 -19.65
CA ASP A 723 -6.42 42.23 -18.87
C ASP A 723 -6.46 43.30 -17.77
N VAL A 724 -5.78 43.06 -16.63
CA VAL A 724 -4.88 44.02 -15.93
C VAL A 724 -4.25 43.36 -14.67
N GLU A 725 -3.02 43.80 -14.43
CA GLU A 725 -2.00 43.38 -13.47
C GLU A 725 -2.39 43.28 -11.98
N ASP A 726 -1.66 42.37 -11.33
CA ASP A 726 -1.51 42.14 -9.90
C ASP A 726 -1.15 43.40 -9.09
N THR A 727 -2.11 43.90 -8.29
CA THR A 727 -1.84 44.76 -7.13
C THR A 727 -2.81 44.44 -5.99
N GLY A 728 -2.30 43.90 -4.88
CA GLY A 728 -3.08 43.68 -3.66
C GLY A 728 -3.64 44.97 -3.03
N PRO A 729 -4.71 44.88 -2.21
CA PRO A 729 -5.41 46.05 -1.70
C PRO A 729 -4.59 46.78 -0.61
N THR A 730 -4.71 48.10 -0.59
CA THR A 730 -4.00 48.98 0.36
C THR A 730 -4.89 49.34 1.56
N ASP A 731 -4.27 49.69 2.69
CA ASP A 731 -4.90 50.00 3.99
C ASP A 731 -5.98 51.11 3.96
N ALA A 732 -6.16 51.82 2.84
CA ALA A 732 -7.25 52.77 2.64
C ALA A 732 -8.60 52.07 2.34
N ASP A 733 -8.59 50.90 1.73
CA ASP A 733 -9.81 50.14 1.38
C ASP A 733 -10.45 49.49 2.61
N ILE A 734 -9.65 49.22 3.65
CA ILE A 734 -10.11 48.62 4.91
C ILE A 734 -10.86 49.64 5.78
N GLN A 735 -10.61 50.94 5.62
CA GLN A 735 -11.29 51.98 6.42
C GLN A 735 -12.63 52.47 5.83
N ALA A 736 -12.98 52.10 4.60
CA ALA A 736 -14.28 52.44 3.99
C ALA A 736 -15.43 51.47 4.37
N ALA A 737 -15.14 50.33 5.01
CA ALA A 737 -16.14 49.31 5.35
C ALA A 737 -16.87 49.56 6.69
N GLN A 738 -16.50 50.59 7.45
CA GLN A 738 -17.14 50.93 8.72
C GLN A 738 -17.80 52.30 8.64
N VAL A 739 -19.05 52.36 8.17
CA VAL A 739 -20.19 53.10 8.75
C VAL A 739 -21.39 52.81 7.82
N LEU A 740 -22.13 51.74 8.12
CA LEU A 740 -23.49 51.56 7.64
C LEU A 740 -24.41 52.00 8.79
N GLU A 741 -24.98 53.19 8.68
CA GLU A 741 -26.02 53.68 9.59
C GLU A 741 -27.19 52.68 9.60
N ARG A 742 -27.32 51.91 10.68
CA ARG A 742 -28.42 50.94 10.85
C ARG A 742 -29.72 51.70 11.12
N GLU A 743 -30.68 51.60 10.20
CA GLU A 743 -32.04 52.09 10.42
C GLU A 743 -32.62 51.60 11.76
N PRO A 744 -33.36 52.44 12.50
CA PRO A 744 -33.93 52.06 13.80
C PRO A 744 -34.89 50.86 13.65
N VAL A 745 -34.80 49.93 14.60
CA VAL A 745 -35.67 48.73 14.66
C VAL A 745 -37.12 49.17 14.91
N SER A 746 -38.04 48.73 14.04
CA SER A 746 -39.46 49.07 14.13
C SER A 746 -40.11 48.42 15.35
N GLU A 747 -41.23 48.97 15.82
CA GLU A 747 -41.96 48.42 16.97
C GLU A 747 -42.42 46.97 16.76
N SER A 748 -42.76 46.62 15.51
CA SER A 748 -43.15 45.26 15.14
C SER A 748 -41.99 44.26 15.16
N GLU A 749 -40.76 44.73 14.92
CA GLU A 749 -39.54 43.91 15.01
C GLU A 749 -39.06 43.78 16.44
N ARG A 750 -39.24 44.81 17.28
CA ARG A 750 -38.98 44.69 18.73
C ARG A 750 -39.87 43.64 19.37
N ALA A 751 -41.17 43.67 19.08
CA ALA A 751 -42.10 42.65 19.56
C ALA A 751 -41.71 41.24 19.09
N LEU A 752 -41.22 41.10 17.84
CA LEU A 752 -40.72 39.85 17.30
C LEU A 752 -39.47 39.35 18.04
N LEU A 753 -38.51 40.24 18.31
CA LEU A 753 -37.28 39.89 19.02
C LEU A 753 -37.55 39.56 20.50
N ASP A 754 -38.49 40.26 21.14
CA ASP A 754 -38.94 39.94 22.49
C ASP A 754 -39.64 38.58 22.54
N ALA A 755 -40.43 38.22 21.52
CA ALA A 755 -41.08 36.92 21.41
C ALA A 755 -40.10 35.76 21.18
N LEU A 756 -38.99 36.00 20.49
CA LEU A 756 -37.90 35.03 20.34
C LEU A 756 -36.99 34.95 21.57
N GLY A 757 -37.13 35.88 22.51
CA GLY A 757 -36.28 35.97 23.68
C GLY A 757 -34.81 36.24 23.36
N TRP A 758 -34.03 36.30 24.44
CA TRP A 758 -32.57 36.44 24.39
C TRP A 758 -31.85 35.17 24.87
N ASP A 759 -32.59 34.07 25.06
CA ASP A 759 -32.11 32.83 25.67
C ASP A 759 -31.51 31.84 24.65
N GLY A 760 -31.45 32.22 23.37
CA GLY A 760 -30.83 31.42 22.30
C GLY A 760 -31.64 30.19 21.88
N LYS A 761 -32.92 30.08 22.27
CA LYS A 761 -33.76 28.95 21.89
C LYS A 761 -34.28 29.09 20.47
N GLU A 762 -34.34 27.96 19.78
CA GLU A 762 -34.95 27.90 18.45
C GLU A 762 -36.48 27.90 18.54
N HIS A 763 -37.13 28.77 17.77
CA HIS A 763 -38.59 28.85 17.70
C HIS A 763 -39.12 28.52 16.30
N THR A 764 -40.22 27.78 16.23
CA THR A 764 -40.94 27.57 14.96
C THR A 764 -41.78 28.79 14.62
N ALA A 765 -42.04 29.03 13.34
CA ALA A 765 -42.90 30.14 12.90
C ALA A 765 -44.33 30.05 13.47
N SER A 766 -44.81 28.85 13.79
CA SER A 766 -46.12 28.67 14.46
C SER A 766 -46.08 29.17 15.91
N LEU A 767 -45.03 28.82 16.66
CA LEU A 767 -44.87 29.27 18.04
C LEU A 767 -44.70 30.79 18.14
N VAL A 768 -43.94 31.39 17.20
CA VAL A 768 -43.81 32.85 17.11
C VAL A 768 -45.13 33.52 16.76
N ALA A 769 -45.95 32.89 15.92
CA ALA A 769 -47.28 33.39 15.57
C ALA A 769 -48.21 33.40 16.79
N ASP A 770 -48.20 32.34 17.59
CA ASP A 770 -48.99 32.22 18.82
C ASP A 770 -48.56 33.27 19.87
N LEU A 771 -47.25 33.47 20.05
CA LEU A 771 -46.71 34.47 20.98
C LEU A 771 -47.04 35.92 20.58
N LEU A 772 -47.13 36.20 19.28
CA LEU A 772 -47.44 37.53 18.76
C LEU A 772 -48.94 37.75 18.50
N GLY A 773 -49.78 36.73 18.67
CA GLY A 773 -51.21 36.81 18.37
C GLY A 773 -51.53 37.08 16.89
N ILE A 774 -50.69 36.61 15.97
CA ILE A 774 -50.83 36.83 14.52
C ILE A 774 -50.94 35.51 13.75
N SER A 775 -51.30 35.57 12.46
CA SER A 775 -51.32 34.36 11.63
C SER A 775 -49.91 33.82 11.36
N ARG A 776 -49.77 32.50 11.19
CA ARG A 776 -48.50 31.84 10.84
C ARG A 776 -47.85 32.43 9.58
N GLN A 777 -48.63 32.81 8.57
CA GLN A 777 -48.12 33.46 7.37
C GLN A 777 -47.56 34.86 7.66
N ALA A 778 -48.22 35.64 8.53
CA ALA A 778 -47.72 36.95 8.95
C ALA A 778 -46.43 36.83 9.78
N ALA A 779 -46.34 35.83 10.67
CA ALA A 779 -45.13 35.56 11.45
C ALA A 779 -43.95 35.16 10.55
N THR A 780 -44.15 34.25 9.59
CA THR A 780 -43.12 33.87 8.61
C THR A 780 -42.62 35.06 7.80
N LYS A 781 -43.53 35.94 7.35
CA LYS A 781 -43.16 37.15 6.60
C LYS A 781 -42.33 38.11 7.45
N ARG A 782 -42.67 38.29 8.74
CA ARG A 782 -41.91 39.13 9.67
C ARG A 782 -40.53 38.54 10.00
N LEU A 783 -40.44 37.23 10.21
CA LEU A 783 -39.18 36.51 10.44
C LEU A 783 -38.24 36.61 9.22
N GLN A 784 -38.76 36.43 8.00
CA GLN A 784 -37.98 36.61 6.78
C GLN A 784 -37.50 38.05 6.59
N ALA A 785 -38.34 39.04 6.90
CA ALA A 785 -37.95 40.46 6.82
C ALA A 785 -36.85 40.79 7.85
N ALA A 786 -36.99 40.32 9.09
CA ALA A 786 -35.99 40.49 10.14
C ALA A 786 -34.68 39.75 9.83
N ALA A 787 -34.73 38.60 9.15
CA ALA A 787 -33.54 37.86 8.74
C ALA A 787 -32.77 38.54 7.62
N LYS A 788 -33.47 39.16 6.66
CA LYS A 788 -32.84 40.02 5.65
C LYS A 788 -32.10 41.21 6.27
N ARG A 789 -32.57 41.70 7.43
CA ARG A 789 -31.90 42.75 8.22
C ARG A 789 -30.87 42.22 9.21
N GLY A 790 -30.62 40.91 9.22
CA GLY A 790 -29.64 40.27 10.10
C GLY A 790 -30.02 40.26 11.59
N LEU A 791 -31.30 40.49 11.94
CA LEU A 791 -31.76 40.52 13.34
C LEU A 791 -32.08 39.11 13.88
N VAL A 792 -32.44 38.18 12.99
CA VAL A 792 -32.76 36.78 13.32
C VAL A 792 -32.14 35.87 12.25
N ALA A 793 -31.76 34.64 12.62
CA ALA A 793 -31.24 33.63 11.70
C ALA A 793 -32.20 32.45 11.61
N LYS A 794 -32.24 31.80 10.44
CA LYS A 794 -32.97 30.55 10.24
C LYS A 794 -31.98 29.40 10.35
N THR A 795 -32.20 28.49 11.30
CA THR A 795 -31.34 27.32 11.48
C THR A 795 -31.63 26.27 10.40
N GLU A 796 -30.70 25.33 10.21
CA GLU A 796 -30.80 24.24 9.21
C GLU A 796 -32.06 23.39 9.41
N ASN A 797 -32.54 23.28 10.66
CA ASN A 797 -33.79 22.61 11.04
C ASN A 797 -35.06 23.41 10.67
N GLY A 798 -34.91 24.55 9.99
CA GLY A 798 -36.00 25.41 9.55
C GLY A 798 -36.64 26.28 10.64
N LYS A 799 -36.05 26.35 11.83
CA LYS A 799 -36.48 27.18 12.96
C LYS A 799 -35.75 28.50 13.00
N TRP A 800 -36.15 29.40 13.88
CA TRP A 800 -35.63 30.78 13.95
C TRP A 800 -35.05 31.10 15.31
N ILE A 801 -33.93 31.82 15.32
CA ILE A 801 -33.18 32.25 16.51
C ILE A 801 -32.81 33.74 16.38
N ASN A 802 -32.74 34.45 17.50
CA ASN A 802 -32.28 35.85 17.57
C ASN A 802 -30.75 35.94 17.39
N ARG A 803 -30.27 36.76 16.44
CA ARG A 803 -28.89 36.69 15.91
C ARG A 803 -27.83 37.36 16.77
N LYS A 804 -28.19 38.09 17.84
CA LYS A 804 -27.21 38.85 18.65
C LYS A 804 -26.17 37.98 19.38
N LYS A 805 -26.31 36.64 19.38
CA LYS A 805 -25.36 35.69 19.96
C LYS A 805 -24.54 34.89 18.93
N GLU A 806 -24.86 34.94 17.64
CA GLU A 806 -24.12 34.19 16.60
C GLU A 806 -22.69 34.74 16.40
N ASN A 807 -22.42 35.96 16.90
CA ASN A 807 -21.08 36.56 16.94
C ASN A 807 -20.36 36.39 18.30
N GLU A 808 -20.93 35.62 19.25
CA GLU A 808 -20.34 35.34 20.57
C GLU A 808 -20.26 33.82 20.89
N VAL A 809 -20.50 32.94 19.90
CA VAL A 809 -20.34 31.48 20.01
C VAL A 809 -19.27 31.00 19.07
#